data_AF-A0A8H6K031-F1
#
_entry.id   AF-A0A8H6K031-F1
#
_cell.length_a   1.000
_cell.length_b   1.000
_cell.length_c   1.000
_cell.angle_alpha   90.00
_cell.angle_beta   90.00
_cell.angle_gamma   90.00
#
_symmetry.space_group_name_H-M   'P 1'
#
loop_
_entity.id
_entity.type
_entity.pdbx_description
1 polymer ?
#
loop_
_entity_poly.entity_id
_entity_poly.type
_entity_poly.pdbx_seq_one_letter_code
_entity_poly.pdbx_strand_id
1 'polypeptide(L)'
;MMPRRPPSLESVGSVGSPIDPRFRKKVAVVGSGSAGIAALWALNRSYHDVYLYEASSRLGGHTNTVTWRNGKYETRVDTGFIVLNTATYPNFINFLKRVKVDTVPTEMTFGVTRDHGLFEWAGTSLDALFCQRKNLFSPRMWRMVFDIFRFNQFALDLLMVDDENDAAAMNGDSVGAKREETIGEYLEREGYSDGFRDDYLIPMTAAVWSTSPDKCTLDFPAVTLVRFMWNHHLLTTVSARPQWLTLKKCGKSYIDAVMSGFPSNHLFLNTQVTQVTSEEDGRVRVHAHNGKSDVYDHVILATHGDQALRIIETSATREEKDILSAFQTSENSVVLHSDLSLMPASTKAWSSWNYLTMSSPSTGKRNIDQVSLTYNMNILQHIPRETFGDVLVTMNPLHQPNPDTIQGSFTYRHPLYTPAAVRAQKLLPRIQNKRGISYAGAWTKYGFHEDGFSSGLHIAQDHLYAKLPFQFVDSTYSRGRKPSLGLGDLLVRLVILLIQVFVIRVLERIIAAAQRHARLSSPSLRTPAARRAASTTPTPKQTGPSFGGAPSMEEICATTGWGGQPIRAHGPDVDYSEDGLASRLVPVTSSPRIRVTFSSSVSDVLPWKFTPQQREVRVLPGETALAFYTATNNSDQDIIGVATYSVTPGQVAPYFSKIQCFCFEEQRLNAGETVDMPVFFYLDPDIVNDVNMRGIETVTLNYTFFKAKYDDNGKFKAPVPFRESA
;
A
#
# COMPACT_ATOMS: atom_id res chain seq x y z
N MET A 1 -19.92 34.84 -31.32
CA MET A 1 -21.02 34.73 -30.33
C MET A 1 -20.36 34.73 -28.95
N MET A 2 -20.52 35.79 -28.15
CA MET A 2 -19.84 35.89 -26.84
C MET A 2 -20.36 34.83 -25.86
N PRO A 3 -19.52 34.30 -24.94
CA PRO A 3 -19.98 33.42 -23.88
C PRO A 3 -20.89 34.21 -22.93
N ARG A 4 -22.11 33.71 -22.72
CA ARG A 4 -23.07 34.32 -21.77
C ARG A 4 -22.51 34.20 -20.36
N ARG A 5 -22.45 35.32 -19.62
CA ARG A 5 -22.17 35.34 -18.17
C ARG A 5 -23.17 34.42 -17.45
N PRO A 6 -22.73 33.58 -16.49
CA PRO A 6 -23.65 32.91 -15.59
C PRO A 6 -24.39 33.96 -14.74
N PRO A 7 -25.66 33.70 -14.35
CA PRO A 7 -26.41 34.61 -13.49
C PRO A 7 -25.70 34.78 -12.15
N SER A 8 -25.80 35.98 -11.55
CA SER A 8 -25.23 36.27 -10.24
C SER A 8 -25.82 35.34 -9.17
N LEU A 9 -25.00 34.91 -8.21
CA LEU A 9 -25.39 34.02 -7.09
C LEU A 9 -26.59 34.55 -6.28
N GLU A 10 -26.91 35.83 -6.37
CA GLU A 10 -28.05 36.46 -5.68
C GLU A 10 -29.40 36.25 -6.39
N SER A 11 -29.41 35.80 -7.66
CA SER A 11 -30.66 35.65 -8.44
C SER A 11 -31.29 34.25 -8.38
N VAL A 12 -30.66 33.29 -7.69
CA VAL A 12 -31.21 31.94 -7.54
C VAL A 12 -31.88 31.81 -6.17
N GLY A 13 -33.15 32.20 -6.15
CA GLY A 13 -34.23 31.83 -5.22
C GLY A 13 -33.89 31.35 -3.82
N SER A 14 -34.42 32.06 -2.82
CA SER A 14 -34.79 31.49 -1.52
C SER A 14 -35.71 30.27 -1.71
N VAL A 15 -35.75 29.42 -0.69
CA VAL A 15 -36.66 28.27 -0.62
C VAL A 15 -38.11 28.76 -0.88
N GLY A 16 -38.66 28.45 -2.07
CA GLY A 16 -40.05 28.79 -2.43
C GLY A 16 -40.27 29.63 -3.70
N SER A 17 -39.24 30.14 -4.39
CA SER A 17 -39.44 30.79 -5.69
C SER A 17 -39.58 29.76 -6.84
N PRO A 18 -40.45 29.96 -7.85
CA PRO A 18 -40.51 29.08 -9.01
C PRO A 18 -39.22 29.22 -9.82
N ILE A 19 -38.40 28.17 -9.82
CA ILE A 19 -37.18 28.08 -10.62
C ILE A 19 -37.58 27.56 -12.01
N ASP A 20 -37.01 28.17 -13.04
CA ASP A 20 -37.25 27.83 -14.44
C ASP A 20 -36.99 26.32 -14.70
N PRO A 21 -37.98 25.57 -15.26
CA PRO A 21 -37.86 24.15 -15.57
C PRO A 21 -36.64 23.78 -16.41
N ARG A 22 -36.06 24.73 -17.16
CA ARG A 22 -34.84 24.54 -17.96
C ARG A 22 -33.59 24.24 -17.13
N PHE A 23 -33.61 24.44 -15.82
CA PHE A 23 -32.48 24.09 -14.94
C PHE A 23 -32.61 22.70 -14.32
N ARG A 24 -33.80 22.08 -14.33
CA ARG A 24 -33.99 20.72 -13.83
C ARG A 24 -33.22 19.73 -14.70
N LYS A 25 -32.49 18.84 -14.04
CA LYS A 25 -31.68 17.79 -14.68
C LYS A 25 -32.07 16.44 -14.11
N LYS A 26 -32.09 15.43 -14.97
CA LYS A 26 -32.12 14.02 -14.62
C LYS A 26 -30.69 13.56 -14.34
N VAL A 27 -30.38 13.19 -13.11
CA VAL A 27 -29.02 12.89 -12.64
C VAL A 27 -28.93 11.44 -12.20
N ALA A 28 -27.98 10.68 -12.75
CA ALA A 28 -27.62 9.37 -12.23
C ALA A 28 -26.42 9.49 -11.29
N VAL A 29 -26.50 8.84 -10.14
CA VAL A 29 -25.39 8.60 -9.23
C VAL A 29 -25.06 7.11 -9.31
N VAL A 30 -23.83 6.77 -9.69
CA VAL A 30 -23.37 5.39 -9.86
C VAL A 30 -22.42 5.06 -8.72
N GLY A 31 -22.85 4.16 -7.84
CA GLY A 31 -22.15 3.78 -6.61
C GLY A 31 -22.75 4.47 -5.38
N SER A 32 -23.02 3.69 -4.33
CA SER A 32 -23.60 4.16 -3.06
C SER A 32 -22.60 4.24 -1.91
N GLY A 33 -21.31 4.37 -2.23
CA GLY A 33 -20.27 4.69 -1.24
C GLY A 33 -20.48 6.06 -0.59
N SER A 34 -19.56 6.48 0.28
CA SER A 34 -19.65 7.78 0.96
C SER A 34 -19.84 8.96 0.00
N ALA A 35 -19.15 8.96 -1.15
CA ALA A 35 -19.30 9.98 -2.18
C ALA A 35 -20.69 10.00 -2.83
N GLY A 36 -21.24 8.82 -3.16
CA GLY A 36 -22.55 8.69 -3.77
C GLY A 36 -23.66 9.12 -2.82
N ILE A 37 -23.59 8.69 -1.55
CA ILE A 37 -24.55 9.10 -0.52
C ILE A 37 -24.47 10.60 -0.24
N ALA A 38 -23.28 11.19 -0.25
CA ALA A 38 -23.12 12.63 -0.10
C ALA A 38 -23.78 13.41 -1.25
N ALA A 39 -23.49 13.02 -2.50
CA ALA A 39 -24.10 13.63 -3.68
C ALA A 39 -25.62 13.46 -3.67
N LEU A 40 -26.10 12.26 -3.35
CA LEU A 40 -27.53 11.97 -3.22
C LEU A 40 -28.18 12.88 -2.17
N TRP A 41 -27.61 12.97 -0.97
CA TRP A 41 -28.17 13.78 0.11
C TRP A 41 -28.25 15.27 -0.26
N ALA A 42 -27.19 15.81 -0.88
CA ALA A 42 -27.15 17.20 -1.31
C ALA A 42 -28.17 17.49 -2.44
N LEU A 43 -28.32 16.55 -3.39
CA LEU A 43 -29.21 16.72 -4.54
C LEU A 43 -30.66 16.35 -4.25
N ASN A 44 -30.96 15.47 -3.29
CA ASN A 44 -32.34 15.08 -2.94
C ASN A 44 -33.16 16.26 -2.39
N ARG A 45 -32.51 17.34 -1.95
CA ARG A 45 -33.15 18.59 -1.53
C ARG A 45 -33.13 19.67 -2.60
N SER A 46 -32.73 19.32 -3.81
CA SER A 46 -32.71 20.21 -4.98
C SER A 46 -33.92 19.98 -5.87
N TYR A 47 -33.96 20.70 -7.00
CA TYR A 47 -34.98 20.58 -8.04
C TYR A 47 -34.62 19.50 -9.09
N HIS A 48 -33.53 18.76 -8.93
CA HIS A 48 -33.09 17.69 -9.84
C HIS A 48 -33.77 16.36 -9.55
N ASP A 49 -33.94 15.53 -10.58
CA ASP A 49 -34.38 14.15 -10.43
C ASP A 49 -33.18 13.23 -10.30
N VAL A 50 -32.96 12.71 -9.10
CA VAL A 50 -31.77 11.91 -8.78
C VAL A 50 -32.11 10.43 -8.74
N TYR A 51 -31.29 9.62 -9.40
CA TYR A 51 -31.40 8.17 -9.48
C TYR A 51 -30.10 7.55 -8.98
N LEU A 52 -30.18 6.57 -8.08
CA LEU A 52 -29.00 5.91 -7.51
C LEU A 52 -28.91 4.46 -8.02
N TYR A 53 -27.77 4.13 -8.61
CA TYR A 53 -27.40 2.77 -9.03
C TYR A 53 -26.36 2.19 -8.10
N GLU A 54 -26.62 0.99 -7.58
CA GLU A 54 -25.70 0.25 -6.72
C GLU A 54 -25.58 -1.20 -7.21
N ALA A 55 -24.34 -1.66 -7.36
CA ALA A 55 -24.05 -3.01 -7.84
C ALA A 55 -24.41 -4.08 -6.80
N SER A 56 -24.27 -3.76 -5.52
CA SER A 56 -24.56 -4.67 -4.40
C SER A 56 -26.06 -4.69 -4.03
N SER A 57 -26.43 -5.67 -3.20
CA SER A 57 -27.74 -5.75 -2.54
C SER A 57 -27.87 -4.77 -1.36
N ARG A 58 -26.80 -4.06 -1.00
CA ARG A 58 -26.77 -3.09 0.11
C ARG A 58 -26.18 -1.75 -0.32
N LEU A 59 -26.58 -0.71 0.40
CA LEU A 59 -25.99 0.61 0.31
C LEU A 59 -24.73 0.74 1.17
N GLY A 60 -23.89 1.73 0.84
CA GLY A 60 -22.81 2.22 1.69
C GLY A 60 -21.41 1.86 1.23
N GLY A 61 -21.26 0.90 0.31
CA GLY A 61 -19.95 0.41 -0.12
C GLY A 61 -19.08 0.02 1.07
N HIS A 62 -17.96 0.70 1.28
CA HIS A 62 -17.06 0.45 2.42
C HIS A 62 -17.67 0.80 3.80
N THR A 63 -18.77 1.55 3.85
CA THR A 63 -19.58 1.67 5.08
C THR A 63 -20.40 0.41 5.24
N ASN A 64 -19.91 -0.53 6.06
CA ASN A 64 -20.54 -1.82 6.28
C ASN A 64 -20.75 -2.06 7.76
N THR A 65 -22.03 -2.17 8.16
CA THR A 65 -22.41 -2.54 9.52
C THR A 65 -23.10 -3.90 9.49
N VAL A 66 -22.59 -4.85 10.26
CA VAL A 66 -23.10 -6.23 10.35
C VAL A 66 -23.56 -6.55 11.77
N THR A 67 -24.24 -7.67 11.95
CA THR A 67 -24.76 -8.09 13.26
C THR A 67 -23.83 -9.15 13.85
N TRP A 68 -23.35 -8.91 15.07
CA TRP A 68 -22.60 -9.85 15.89
C TRP A 68 -23.53 -10.53 16.90
N ARG A 69 -23.37 -11.83 17.09
CA ARG A 69 -24.21 -12.65 17.96
C ARG A 69 -23.36 -13.35 19.01
N ASN A 70 -23.77 -13.29 20.28
CA ASN A 70 -23.19 -14.09 21.34
C ASN A 70 -24.32 -14.72 22.17
N GLY A 71 -24.63 -15.99 21.91
CA GLY A 71 -25.81 -16.66 22.46
C GLY A 71 -27.10 -15.92 22.08
N LYS A 72 -27.83 -15.42 23.09
CA LYS A 72 -29.07 -14.65 22.89
C LYS A 72 -28.85 -13.14 22.66
N TYR A 73 -27.63 -12.65 22.83
CA TYR A 73 -27.32 -11.23 22.72
C TYR A 73 -26.87 -10.89 21.30
N GLU A 74 -27.29 -9.73 20.81
CA GLU A 74 -26.90 -9.22 19.49
C GLU A 74 -26.43 -7.76 19.60
N THR A 75 -25.41 -7.41 18.80
CA THR A 75 -24.95 -6.02 18.63
C THR A 75 -24.57 -5.76 17.18
N ARG A 76 -24.37 -4.49 16.84
CA ARG A 76 -24.00 -4.03 15.49
C ARG A 76 -22.52 -3.68 15.47
N VAL A 77 -21.81 -4.11 14.43
CA VAL A 77 -20.36 -3.95 14.28
C VAL A 77 -20.06 -3.36 12.91
N ASP A 78 -19.30 -2.27 12.88
CA ASP A 78 -18.74 -1.71 11.66
C ASP A 78 -17.47 -2.47 11.25
N THR A 79 -17.40 -2.90 10.00
CA THR A 79 -16.27 -3.71 9.49
C THR A 79 -15.46 -2.97 8.43
N GLY A 80 -15.79 -1.71 8.14
CA GLY A 80 -15.08 -0.88 7.16
C GLY A 80 -14.87 0.53 7.71
N PHE A 81 -15.79 1.45 7.43
CA PHE A 81 -15.77 2.77 8.08
C PHE A 81 -16.20 2.68 9.54
N ILE A 82 -15.28 2.97 10.48
CA ILE A 82 -15.51 2.83 11.94
C ILE A 82 -15.35 4.16 12.68
N VAL A 83 -14.34 4.96 12.34
CA VAL A 83 -13.95 6.16 13.11
C VAL A 83 -13.74 7.39 12.22
N LEU A 84 -13.90 8.56 12.84
CA LEU A 84 -13.62 9.87 12.25
C LEU A 84 -12.95 10.80 13.28
N ASN A 85 -12.35 11.89 12.82
CA ASN A 85 -11.62 12.85 13.65
C ASN A 85 -12.20 14.26 13.47
N THR A 86 -12.39 14.99 14.58
CA THR A 86 -12.93 16.36 14.56
C THR A 86 -12.15 17.36 13.71
N ALA A 87 -10.84 17.16 13.52
CA ALA A 87 -10.00 18.06 12.74
C ALA A 87 -10.10 17.84 11.23
N THR A 88 -10.23 16.57 10.79
CA THR A 88 -10.10 16.20 9.38
C THR A 88 -11.40 15.75 8.73
N TYR A 89 -12.54 15.81 9.46
CA TYR A 89 -13.88 15.45 8.96
C TYR A 89 -14.90 16.59 9.09
N PRO A 90 -14.57 17.83 8.70
CA PRO A 90 -15.44 18.99 8.94
C PRO A 90 -16.80 18.85 8.24
N ASN A 91 -16.82 18.41 6.97
CA ASN A 91 -18.07 18.34 6.22
C ASN A 91 -18.93 17.16 6.68
N PHE A 92 -18.32 15.99 6.91
CA PHE A 92 -19.06 14.84 7.40
C PHE A 92 -19.67 15.10 8.78
N ILE A 93 -18.94 15.73 9.70
CA ILE A 93 -19.47 16.09 11.03
C ILE A 93 -20.63 17.09 10.91
N ASN A 94 -20.51 18.12 10.07
CA ASN A 94 -21.58 19.08 9.85
C ASN A 94 -22.83 18.43 9.25
N PHE A 95 -22.63 17.48 8.33
CA PHE A 95 -23.70 16.64 7.80
C PHE A 95 -24.36 15.79 8.89
N LEU A 96 -23.59 15.03 9.69
CA LEU A 96 -24.11 14.17 10.75
C LEU A 96 -24.99 14.96 11.74
N LYS A 97 -24.54 16.16 12.14
CA LYS A 97 -25.35 17.09 12.96
C LYS A 97 -26.67 17.45 12.29
N ARG A 98 -26.67 17.70 10.98
CA ARG A 98 -27.87 18.09 10.23
C ARG A 98 -28.89 16.96 10.09
N VAL A 99 -28.42 15.72 9.94
CA VAL A 99 -29.25 14.51 9.87
C VAL A 99 -29.55 13.89 11.25
N LYS A 100 -29.07 14.51 12.33
CA LYS A 100 -29.28 14.09 13.73
C LYS A 100 -28.77 12.67 14.01
N VAL A 101 -27.57 12.36 13.49
CA VAL A 101 -26.86 11.12 13.77
C VAL A 101 -25.78 11.41 14.80
N ASP A 102 -25.91 10.80 15.98
CA ASP A 102 -25.03 11.06 17.11
C ASP A 102 -23.66 10.40 16.95
N THR A 103 -22.62 11.14 17.31
CA THR A 103 -21.26 10.63 17.48
C THR A 103 -20.90 10.53 18.96
N VAL A 104 -19.97 9.63 19.29
CA VAL A 104 -19.42 9.47 20.64
C VAL A 104 -17.90 9.46 20.59
N PRO A 105 -17.20 9.96 21.63
CA PRO A 105 -15.76 9.81 21.78
C PRO A 105 -15.34 8.35 21.64
N THR A 106 -14.20 8.10 20.99
CA THR A 106 -13.57 6.78 20.93
C THR A 106 -12.06 6.93 20.97
N GLU A 107 -11.36 5.83 21.19
CA GLU A 107 -9.91 5.77 21.23
C GLU A 107 -9.36 5.23 19.92
N MET A 108 -8.31 5.87 19.41
CA MET A 108 -7.57 5.39 18.24
C MET A 108 -6.12 5.11 18.66
N THR A 109 -5.96 4.07 19.47
CA THR A 109 -4.66 3.63 19.96
C THR A 109 -4.04 2.61 19.01
N PHE A 110 -2.71 2.59 18.93
CA PHE A 110 -1.97 1.75 18.00
C PHE A 110 -0.93 0.89 18.73
N GLY A 111 -0.83 -0.37 18.32
CA GLY A 111 0.17 -1.32 18.82
C GLY A 111 0.72 -2.19 17.69
N VAL A 112 1.92 -2.70 17.90
CA VAL A 112 2.62 -3.60 16.98
C VAL A 112 2.97 -4.88 17.72
N THR A 113 2.70 -6.02 17.09
CA THR A 113 3.21 -7.32 17.50
C THR A 113 3.95 -7.96 16.32
N ARG A 114 5.15 -8.47 16.61
CA ARG A 114 6.03 -9.11 15.63
C ARG A 114 6.40 -10.51 16.07
N ASP A 115 6.43 -11.43 15.10
CA ASP A 115 6.88 -12.81 15.28
C ASP A 115 6.17 -13.51 16.44
N HIS A 116 4.82 -13.48 16.44
CA HIS A 116 3.99 -14.08 17.48
C HIS A 116 4.33 -13.58 18.91
N GLY A 117 4.63 -12.28 19.03
CA GLY A 117 4.89 -11.64 20.31
C GLY A 117 6.34 -11.70 20.80
N LEU A 118 7.31 -12.09 19.96
CA LEU A 118 8.73 -11.95 20.32
C LEU A 118 9.10 -10.49 20.61
N PHE A 119 8.49 -9.56 19.87
CA PHE A 119 8.58 -8.12 20.09
C PHE A 119 7.19 -7.49 20.03
N GLU A 120 6.86 -6.70 21.05
CA GLU A 120 5.58 -5.99 21.16
C GLU A 120 5.77 -4.62 21.81
N TRP A 121 4.99 -3.64 21.34
CA TRP A 121 4.82 -2.35 22.00
C TRP A 121 3.48 -1.72 21.59
N ALA A 122 2.96 -0.83 22.45
CA ALA A 122 1.79 -0.02 22.11
C ALA A 122 1.91 1.40 22.64
N GLY A 123 1.25 2.34 21.95
CA GLY A 123 1.28 3.77 22.25
C GLY A 123 0.26 4.24 23.29
N THR A 124 -0.41 3.34 24.02
CA THR A 124 -1.49 3.67 24.98
C THR A 124 -0.97 4.27 26.29
N SER A 125 0.20 3.82 26.76
CA SER A 125 0.83 4.27 28.01
C SER A 125 2.30 3.86 28.05
N LEU A 126 3.06 4.36 29.04
CA LEU A 126 4.43 3.87 29.28
C LEU A 126 4.45 2.38 29.65
N ASP A 127 3.42 1.88 30.34
CA ASP A 127 3.32 0.46 30.68
C ASP A 127 3.12 -0.41 29.44
N ALA A 128 2.41 0.10 28.44
CA ALA A 128 2.15 -0.58 27.17
C ALA A 128 3.33 -0.43 26.19
N LEU A 129 4.01 0.71 26.19
CA LEU A 129 5.26 0.91 25.45
C LEU A 129 6.30 -0.11 25.91
N PHE A 130 6.42 -0.31 27.23
CA PHE A 130 7.26 -1.33 27.84
C PHE A 130 6.44 -2.51 28.37
N CYS A 131 5.49 -2.99 27.56
CA CYS A 131 4.68 -4.18 27.89
C CYS A 131 5.57 -5.41 28.13
N GLN A 132 6.72 -5.46 27.46
CA GLN A 132 7.82 -6.38 27.72
C GLN A 132 8.93 -5.68 28.49
N ARG A 133 9.06 -5.95 29.80
CA ARG A 133 10.03 -5.25 30.68
C ARG A 133 11.48 -5.37 30.25
N LYS A 134 11.85 -6.45 29.56
CA LYS A 134 13.18 -6.63 28.94
C LYS A 134 13.56 -5.46 28.02
N ASN A 135 12.59 -4.82 27.38
CA ASN A 135 12.82 -3.73 26.44
C ASN A 135 13.24 -2.41 27.12
N LEU A 136 13.09 -2.28 28.45
CA LEU A 136 13.64 -1.14 29.21
C LEU A 136 15.16 -1.08 29.11
N PHE A 137 15.81 -2.23 28.93
CA PHE A 137 17.27 -2.33 28.80
C PHE A 137 17.71 -2.46 27.34
N SER A 138 16.80 -2.32 26.37
CA SER A 138 17.11 -2.45 24.94
C SER A 138 17.55 -1.11 24.35
N PRO A 139 18.81 -0.95 23.91
CA PRO A 139 19.25 0.28 23.25
C PRO A 139 18.46 0.56 21.97
N ARG A 140 18.03 -0.49 21.25
CA ARG A 140 17.18 -0.38 20.05
C ARG A 140 15.83 0.25 20.38
N MET A 141 15.20 -0.14 21.49
CA MET A 141 13.91 0.41 21.92
C MET A 141 14.03 1.92 22.21
N TRP A 142 15.06 2.32 22.95
CA TRP A 142 15.29 3.74 23.23
C TRP A 142 15.68 4.54 22.00
N ARG A 143 16.47 3.96 21.08
CA ARG A 143 16.78 4.58 19.77
C ARG A 143 15.51 4.82 18.96
N MET A 144 14.59 3.84 18.92
CA MET A 144 13.28 3.96 18.28
C MET A 144 12.46 5.08 18.91
N VAL A 145 12.32 5.11 20.24
CA VAL A 145 11.57 6.16 20.95
C VAL A 145 12.15 7.55 20.69
N PHE A 146 13.47 7.69 20.72
CA PHE A 146 14.13 8.96 20.38
C PHE A 146 13.83 9.38 18.94
N ASP A 147 13.89 8.45 17.98
CA ASP A 147 13.60 8.73 16.58
C ASP A 147 12.15 9.13 16.33
N ILE A 148 11.19 8.63 17.13
CA ILE A 148 9.79 9.10 17.09
C ILE A 148 9.73 10.60 17.40
N PHE A 149 10.37 11.03 18.49
CA PHE A 149 10.41 12.45 18.86
C PHE A 149 11.16 13.30 17.83
N ARG A 150 12.27 12.78 17.30
CA ARG A 150 13.02 13.43 16.22
C ARG A 150 12.16 13.61 14.98
N PHE A 151 11.49 12.55 14.52
CA PHE A 151 10.64 12.58 13.34
C PHE A 151 9.48 13.57 13.49
N ASN A 152 8.79 13.55 14.63
CA ASN A 152 7.69 14.47 14.91
C ASN A 152 8.10 15.96 14.82
N GLN A 153 9.37 16.27 15.06
CA GLN A 153 9.89 17.63 15.00
C GLN A 153 10.48 17.99 13.63
N PHE A 154 11.33 17.14 13.07
CA PHE A 154 12.12 17.45 11.86
C PHE A 154 11.41 17.09 10.56
N ALA A 155 10.45 16.16 10.57
CA ALA A 155 9.70 15.84 9.36
C ALA A 155 8.89 17.05 8.84
N LEU A 156 8.49 17.97 9.73
CA LEU A 156 7.77 19.20 9.37
C LEU A 156 8.52 20.09 8.38
N ASP A 157 9.85 19.98 8.32
CA ASP A 157 10.68 20.77 7.41
C ASP A 157 10.39 20.43 5.94
N LEU A 158 9.97 19.18 5.65
CA LEU A 158 9.53 18.77 4.31
C LEU A 158 8.35 19.62 3.81
N LEU A 159 7.44 20.01 4.71
CA LEU A 159 6.25 20.78 4.37
C LEU A 159 6.55 22.27 4.19
N MET A 160 7.61 22.76 4.83
CA MET A 160 8.07 24.14 4.66
C MET A 160 8.67 24.35 3.27
N VAL A 161 9.44 23.35 2.79
CA VAL A 161 10.14 23.38 1.48
C VAL A 161 9.18 23.11 0.31
N ASP A 162 8.23 22.18 0.46
CA ASP A 162 7.26 21.83 -0.59
C ASP A 162 6.40 23.04 -1.02
N ASP A 163 5.87 23.77 -0.06
CA ASP A 163 5.05 24.96 -0.33
C ASP A 163 5.85 26.10 -1.02
N GLU A 164 7.17 26.17 -0.82
CA GLU A 164 8.03 27.14 -1.52
C GLU A 164 8.20 26.78 -3.00
N ASN A 165 8.29 25.47 -3.29
CA ASN A 165 8.35 24.97 -4.66
C ASN A 165 6.99 25.14 -5.38
N ASP A 166 5.87 24.89 -4.70
CA ASP A 166 4.52 25.12 -5.27
C ASP A 166 4.28 26.63 -5.53
N ALA A 167 4.77 27.52 -4.66
CA ALA A 167 4.70 28.96 -4.89
C ALA A 167 5.59 29.42 -6.06
N ALA A 168 6.79 28.84 -6.22
CA ALA A 168 7.68 29.12 -7.34
C ALA A 168 7.13 28.56 -8.67
N ALA A 169 6.48 27.40 -8.65
CA ALA A 169 5.83 26.80 -9.81
C ALA A 169 4.61 27.61 -10.29
N MET A 170 3.84 28.19 -9.37
CA MET A 170 2.74 29.12 -9.67
C MET A 170 3.20 30.44 -10.29
N ASN A 171 4.46 30.84 -10.05
CA ASN A 171 5.06 32.05 -10.62
C ASN A 171 5.78 31.82 -11.97
N GLY A 172 5.74 30.60 -12.52
CA GLY A 172 6.26 30.30 -13.86
C GLY A 172 7.77 30.02 -13.94
N ASP A 173 8.47 29.96 -12.79
CA ASP A 173 9.93 29.82 -12.75
C ASP A 173 10.42 28.36 -12.60
N SER A 174 9.52 27.37 -12.48
CA SER A 174 9.93 25.98 -12.25
C SER A 174 10.23 25.22 -13.54
N VAL A 175 11.52 25.11 -13.87
CA VAL A 175 12.08 24.12 -14.79
C VAL A 175 12.07 22.75 -14.12
N GLY A 176 11.27 21.81 -14.64
CA GLY A 176 11.34 20.37 -14.33
C GLY A 176 10.51 19.92 -13.12
N ALA A 177 9.59 18.98 -13.33
CA ALA A 177 8.90 18.28 -12.25
C ALA A 177 9.93 17.44 -11.47
N LYS A 178 10.36 17.92 -10.30
CA LYS A 178 11.28 17.19 -9.42
C LYS A 178 10.58 15.91 -8.94
N ARG A 179 11.26 14.75 -9.05
CA ARG A 179 10.78 13.47 -8.50
C ARG A 179 10.42 13.65 -7.02
N GLU A 180 9.24 13.19 -6.63
CA GLU A 180 8.82 13.20 -5.22
C GLU A 180 9.71 12.19 -4.45
N GLU A 181 10.44 12.67 -3.42
CA GLU A 181 11.23 11.81 -2.52
C GLU A 181 10.29 10.84 -1.79
N THR A 182 10.63 9.55 -1.83
CA THR A 182 9.88 8.50 -1.14
C THR A 182 10.17 8.53 0.35
N ILE A 183 9.28 7.98 1.17
CA ILE A 183 9.55 7.91 2.62
C ILE A 183 10.78 7.06 2.94
N GLY A 184 11.07 6.00 2.17
CA GLY A 184 12.27 5.19 2.36
C GLY A 184 13.56 6.01 2.19
N GLU A 185 13.66 6.75 1.09
CA GLU A 185 14.80 7.63 0.79
C GLU A 185 14.98 8.71 1.85
N TYR A 186 13.89 9.34 2.29
CA TYR A 186 13.92 10.34 3.37
C TYR A 186 14.52 9.75 4.67
N LEU A 187 14.08 8.56 5.06
CA LEU A 187 14.53 7.93 6.30
C LEU A 187 16.01 7.56 6.27
N GLU A 188 16.49 7.07 5.12
CA GLU A 188 17.88 6.72 4.90
C GLU A 188 18.77 7.97 4.91
N ARG A 189 18.38 9.00 4.15
CA ARG A 189 19.09 10.29 4.07
C ARG A 189 19.26 10.94 5.44
N GLU A 190 18.22 10.89 6.27
CA GLU A 190 18.24 11.46 7.62
C GLU A 190 18.85 10.52 8.69
N GLY A 191 19.17 9.27 8.35
CA GLY A 191 19.77 8.31 9.27
C GLY A 191 18.85 7.92 10.43
N TYR A 192 17.58 7.65 10.15
CA TYR A 192 16.65 7.07 11.12
C TYR A 192 16.96 5.58 11.34
N SER A 193 16.74 5.09 12.56
CA SER A 193 17.05 3.70 12.91
C SER A 193 16.07 2.70 12.30
N ASP A 194 16.55 1.47 12.04
CA ASP A 194 15.69 0.35 11.63
C ASP A 194 14.57 0.05 12.63
N GLY A 195 14.78 0.34 13.93
CA GLY A 195 13.72 0.23 14.95
C GLY A 195 12.57 1.18 14.66
N PHE A 196 12.88 2.45 14.45
CA PHE A 196 11.88 3.44 14.07
C PHE A 196 11.21 3.14 12.74
N ARG A 197 12.00 2.80 11.72
CA ARG A 197 11.49 2.48 10.39
C ARG A 197 10.54 1.26 10.44
N ASP A 198 11.05 0.11 10.88
CA ASP A 198 10.40 -1.18 10.70
C ASP A 198 9.36 -1.48 11.78
N ASP A 199 9.50 -0.93 12.99
CA ASP A 199 8.66 -1.24 14.14
C ASP A 199 7.70 -0.08 14.52
N TYR A 200 7.83 1.11 13.91
CA TYR A 200 6.93 2.25 14.15
C TYR A 200 6.34 2.85 12.86
N LEU A 201 7.17 3.46 12.01
CA LEU A 201 6.67 4.31 10.92
C LEU A 201 6.04 3.50 9.79
N ILE A 202 6.71 2.45 9.31
CA ILE A 202 6.15 1.59 8.26
C ILE A 202 4.88 0.88 8.74
N PRO A 203 4.85 0.21 9.90
CA PRO A 203 3.61 -0.39 10.41
C PRO A 203 2.43 0.58 10.48
N MET A 204 2.67 1.80 10.96
CA MET A 204 1.63 2.82 11.04
C MET A 204 1.15 3.24 9.65
N THR A 205 2.05 3.53 8.72
CA THR A 205 1.68 3.94 7.35
C THR A 205 0.97 2.78 6.61
N ALA A 206 1.49 1.56 6.71
CA ALA A 206 0.88 0.37 6.14
C ALA A 206 -0.55 0.13 6.68
N ALA A 207 -0.76 0.30 7.99
CA ALA A 207 -2.08 0.19 8.62
C ALA A 207 -3.05 1.27 8.12
N VAL A 208 -2.59 2.51 7.98
CA VAL A 208 -3.43 3.66 7.59
C VAL A 208 -3.90 3.55 6.15
N TRP A 209 -3.04 3.12 5.22
CA TRP A 209 -3.37 3.02 3.78
C TRP A 209 -3.61 1.59 3.29
N SER A 210 -3.67 0.60 4.18
CA SER A 210 -3.88 -0.81 3.84
C SER A 210 -2.97 -1.27 2.69
N THR A 211 -1.72 -0.79 2.71
CA THR A 211 -0.69 -1.02 1.69
C THR A 211 0.46 -1.79 2.32
N SER A 212 1.08 -2.69 1.57
CA SER A 212 2.14 -3.52 2.10
C SER A 212 3.38 -2.68 2.50
N PRO A 213 4.16 -3.14 3.50
CA PRO A 213 5.37 -2.46 3.97
C PRO A 213 6.38 -2.07 2.88
N ASP A 214 6.65 -2.97 1.92
CA ASP A 214 7.64 -2.71 0.88
C ASP A 214 7.16 -1.60 -0.06
N LYS A 215 5.91 -1.68 -0.53
CA LYS A 215 5.29 -0.63 -1.36
C LYS A 215 5.24 0.70 -0.64
N CYS A 216 4.93 0.70 0.66
CA CYS A 216 4.97 1.91 1.47
C CYS A 216 6.36 2.57 1.44
N THR A 217 7.44 1.81 1.56
CA THR A 217 8.79 2.38 1.54
C THR A 217 9.24 2.86 0.17
N LEU A 218 8.89 2.12 -0.88
CA LEU A 218 9.39 2.34 -2.24
C LEU A 218 8.58 3.37 -3.02
N ASP A 219 7.27 3.45 -2.77
CA ASP A 219 6.37 4.20 -3.65
C ASP A 219 5.70 5.39 -2.95
N PHE A 220 5.66 5.42 -1.61
CA PHE A 220 4.86 6.43 -0.90
C PHE A 220 5.62 7.77 -0.77
N PRO A 221 5.08 8.89 -1.29
CA PRO A 221 5.75 10.19 -1.22
C PRO A 221 5.89 10.70 0.22
N ALA A 222 7.09 11.11 0.62
CA ALA A 222 7.41 11.56 1.98
C ALA A 222 6.58 12.79 2.38
N VAL A 223 6.46 13.78 1.50
CA VAL A 223 5.66 14.99 1.73
C VAL A 223 4.19 14.65 1.98
N THR A 224 3.62 13.77 1.17
CA THR A 224 2.21 13.33 1.32
C THR A 224 1.99 12.67 2.67
N LEU A 225 2.89 11.78 3.10
CA LEU A 225 2.82 11.14 4.41
C LEU A 225 2.90 12.17 5.55
N VAL A 226 3.91 13.03 5.52
CA VAL A 226 4.13 14.03 6.57
C VAL A 226 2.97 15.01 6.64
N ARG A 227 2.44 15.45 5.49
CA ARG A 227 1.25 16.32 5.41
C ARG A 227 0.05 15.65 6.07
N PHE A 228 -0.20 14.39 5.72
CA PHE A 228 -1.27 13.61 6.33
C PHE A 228 -1.09 13.49 7.84
N MET A 229 0.09 13.08 8.31
CA MET A 229 0.38 12.91 9.73
C MET A 229 0.28 14.23 10.49
N TRP A 230 0.68 15.35 9.88
CA TRP A 230 0.54 16.67 10.49
C TRP A 230 -0.93 17.08 10.64
N ASN A 231 -1.73 16.94 9.59
CA ASN A 231 -3.16 17.24 9.58
C ASN A 231 -3.93 16.39 10.60
N HIS A 232 -3.57 15.10 10.70
CA HIS A 232 -4.19 14.16 11.64
C HIS A 232 -3.61 14.23 13.07
N HIS A 233 -2.69 15.17 13.32
CA HIS A 233 -2.04 15.38 14.62
C HIS A 233 -1.24 14.16 15.13
N LEU A 234 -0.77 13.33 14.19
CA LEU A 234 0.15 12.21 14.45
C LEU A 234 1.59 12.69 14.64
N LEU A 235 1.96 13.86 14.10
CA LEU A 235 3.23 14.56 14.38
C LEU A 235 3.05 15.55 15.55
N THR A 236 2.82 15.05 16.77
CA THR A 236 2.66 15.93 17.93
C THR A 236 3.48 15.46 19.13
N THR A 237 4.27 16.38 19.69
CA THR A 237 5.02 16.18 20.94
C THR A 237 4.34 16.90 22.12
N VAL A 238 3.63 18.01 21.86
CA VAL A 238 3.14 18.94 22.92
C VAL A 238 1.69 19.43 22.71
N SER A 239 1.09 19.29 21.52
CA SER A 239 -0.25 19.82 21.23
C SER A 239 -1.39 18.89 21.64
N ALA A 240 -2.56 19.47 21.97
CA ALA A 240 -3.78 18.72 22.19
C ALA A 240 -4.16 17.91 20.93
N ARG A 241 -4.38 16.60 21.10
CA ARG A 241 -4.85 15.73 20.02
C ARG A 241 -6.34 15.97 19.81
N PRO A 242 -6.80 16.06 18.55
CA PRO A 242 -8.21 16.17 18.27
C PRO A 242 -8.92 14.88 18.67
N GLN A 243 -10.21 15.01 19.00
CA GLN A 243 -10.98 13.91 19.52
C GLN A 243 -11.35 12.94 18.39
N TRP A 244 -11.04 11.66 18.58
CA TRP A 244 -11.56 10.59 17.75
C TRP A 244 -13.00 10.29 18.12
N LEU A 245 -13.83 10.07 17.11
CA LEU A 245 -15.26 9.82 17.24
C LEU A 245 -15.65 8.55 16.48
N THR A 246 -16.68 7.86 16.97
CA THR A 246 -17.42 6.83 16.22
C THR A 246 -18.91 7.16 16.22
N LEU A 247 -19.68 6.50 15.36
CA LEU A 247 -21.14 6.69 15.30
C LEU A 247 -21.81 5.81 16.35
N LYS A 248 -22.64 6.40 17.20
CA LYS A 248 -23.32 5.69 18.30
C LYS A 248 -24.16 4.50 17.82
N LYS A 249 -24.72 4.61 16.61
CA LYS A 249 -25.54 3.56 15.96
C LYS A 249 -24.86 2.98 14.71
N CYS A 250 -23.52 2.99 14.67
CA CYS A 250 -22.70 2.49 13.57
C CYS A 250 -22.86 3.27 12.25
N GLY A 251 -22.03 2.94 11.26
CA GLY A 251 -22.01 3.55 9.93
C GLY A 251 -23.36 3.53 9.20
N LYS A 252 -24.11 2.43 9.29
CA LYS A 252 -25.42 2.30 8.63
C LYS A 252 -26.42 3.40 9.02
N SER A 253 -26.32 3.95 10.22
CA SER A 253 -27.28 4.94 10.73
C SER A 253 -27.39 6.20 9.89
N TYR A 254 -26.30 6.72 9.32
CA TYR A 254 -26.37 7.92 8.48
C TYR A 254 -26.92 7.62 7.08
N ILE A 255 -26.69 6.40 6.58
CA ILE A 255 -27.27 5.95 5.31
C ILE A 255 -28.79 5.86 5.47
N ASP A 256 -29.26 5.24 6.54
CA ASP A 256 -30.70 5.13 6.83
C ASP A 256 -31.35 6.52 6.97
N ALA A 257 -30.64 7.48 7.58
CA ALA A 257 -31.11 8.87 7.68
C ALA A 257 -31.21 9.59 6.32
N VAL A 258 -30.29 9.32 5.38
CA VAL A 258 -30.34 9.89 4.01
C VAL A 258 -31.45 9.25 3.18
N MET A 259 -31.63 7.93 3.32
CA MET A 259 -32.61 7.18 2.54
C MET A 259 -34.05 7.34 3.05
N SER A 260 -34.23 7.87 4.26
CA SER A 260 -35.54 8.18 4.81
C SER A 260 -36.31 9.15 3.91
N GLY A 261 -37.35 8.63 3.23
CA GLY A 261 -38.19 9.39 2.30
C GLY A 261 -37.62 9.49 0.88
N PHE A 262 -36.54 8.78 0.55
CA PHE A 262 -36.05 8.69 -0.82
C PHE A 262 -36.98 7.83 -1.69
N PRO A 263 -37.35 8.24 -2.92
CA PRO A 263 -38.25 7.48 -3.76
C PRO A 263 -37.69 6.10 -4.11
N SER A 264 -38.41 5.03 -3.77
CA SER A 264 -37.95 3.66 -4.00
C SER A 264 -37.80 3.33 -5.48
N ASN A 265 -38.58 3.97 -6.36
CA ASN A 265 -38.49 3.82 -7.81
C ASN A 265 -37.27 4.54 -8.43
N HIS A 266 -36.51 5.33 -7.65
CA HIS A 266 -35.26 5.97 -8.06
C HIS A 266 -34.02 5.25 -7.50
N LEU A 267 -34.21 4.15 -6.78
CA LEU A 267 -33.15 3.35 -6.19
C LEU A 267 -33.03 2.00 -6.92
N PHE A 268 -31.87 1.74 -7.50
CA PHE A 268 -31.57 0.50 -8.22
C PHE A 268 -30.45 -0.28 -7.53
N LEU A 269 -30.82 -1.15 -6.59
CA LEU A 269 -29.92 -2.14 -5.99
C LEU A 269 -29.70 -3.33 -6.94
N ASN A 270 -28.64 -4.11 -6.71
CA ASN A 270 -28.24 -5.23 -7.58
C ASN A 270 -28.18 -4.84 -9.06
N THR A 271 -27.87 -3.58 -9.36
CA THR A 271 -27.92 -3.01 -10.71
C THR A 271 -26.56 -2.41 -11.01
N GLN A 272 -25.60 -3.28 -11.29
CA GLN A 272 -24.26 -2.85 -11.71
C GLN A 272 -24.35 -2.09 -13.03
N VAL A 273 -23.82 -0.87 -13.05
CA VAL A 273 -23.56 -0.13 -14.29
C VAL A 273 -22.30 -0.70 -14.92
N THR A 274 -22.41 -1.16 -16.17
CA THR A 274 -21.32 -1.77 -16.92
C THR A 274 -20.66 -0.79 -17.86
N GLN A 275 -21.42 0.19 -18.38
CA GLN A 275 -20.92 1.12 -19.38
C GLN A 275 -21.64 2.46 -19.29
N VAL A 276 -20.92 3.55 -19.56
CA VAL A 276 -21.44 4.91 -19.73
C VAL A 276 -20.93 5.50 -21.04
N THR A 277 -21.86 5.98 -21.86
CA THR A 277 -21.60 6.54 -23.19
C THR A 277 -22.17 7.96 -23.31
N SER A 278 -21.57 8.77 -24.18
CA SER A 278 -22.08 10.11 -24.52
C SER A 278 -22.98 10.01 -25.74
N GLU A 279 -24.13 10.67 -25.67
CA GLU A 279 -25.06 10.82 -26.79
C GLU A 279 -24.69 12.03 -27.65
N GLU A 280 -25.14 12.05 -28.92
CA GLU A 280 -24.88 13.16 -29.85
C GLU A 280 -25.49 14.49 -29.38
N ASP A 281 -26.58 14.45 -28.61
CA ASP A 281 -27.24 15.62 -28.04
C ASP A 281 -26.59 16.16 -26.75
N GLY A 282 -25.46 15.56 -26.34
CA GLY A 282 -24.69 15.94 -25.16
C GLY A 282 -25.17 15.31 -23.85
N ARG A 283 -26.24 14.50 -23.86
CA ARG A 283 -26.65 13.70 -22.70
C ARG A 283 -25.78 12.46 -22.55
N VAL A 284 -25.96 11.75 -21.44
CA VAL A 284 -25.16 10.60 -21.06
C VAL A 284 -26.06 9.39 -20.87
N ARG A 285 -25.73 8.29 -21.53
CA ARG A 285 -26.44 7.01 -21.41
C ARG A 285 -25.72 6.10 -20.43
N VAL A 286 -26.48 5.55 -19.50
CA VAL A 286 -26.03 4.58 -18.50
C VAL A 286 -26.55 3.21 -18.89
N HIS A 287 -25.66 2.24 -19.06
CA HIS A 287 -25.98 0.85 -19.37
C HIS A 287 -25.78 -0.02 -18.13
N ALA A 288 -26.80 -0.78 -17.76
CA ALA A 288 -26.76 -1.72 -16.64
C ALA A 288 -26.55 -3.16 -17.11
N HIS A 289 -25.99 -4.00 -16.22
CA HIS A 289 -25.70 -5.41 -16.51
C HIS A 289 -26.93 -6.24 -16.90
N ASN A 290 -28.13 -5.81 -16.49
CA ASN A 290 -29.40 -6.45 -16.81
C ASN A 290 -29.95 -6.09 -18.21
N GLY A 291 -29.15 -5.41 -19.04
CA GLY A 291 -29.50 -4.99 -20.39
C GLY A 291 -30.34 -3.70 -20.45
N LYS A 292 -30.79 -3.16 -19.32
CA LYS A 292 -31.51 -1.88 -19.29
C LYS A 292 -30.54 -0.72 -19.52
N SER A 293 -31.02 0.32 -20.19
CA SER A 293 -30.24 1.53 -20.42
C SER A 293 -31.14 2.75 -20.30
N ASP A 294 -30.63 3.79 -19.64
CA ASP A 294 -31.36 5.03 -19.40
C ASP A 294 -30.47 6.24 -19.75
N VAL A 295 -31.09 7.30 -20.25
CA VAL A 295 -30.40 8.56 -20.57
C VAL A 295 -30.60 9.57 -19.46
N TYR A 296 -29.54 10.31 -19.16
CA TYR A 296 -29.41 11.29 -18.09
C TYR A 296 -28.77 12.57 -18.62
N ASP A 297 -29.11 13.71 -18.02
CA ASP A 297 -28.47 14.99 -18.32
C ASP A 297 -27.10 15.10 -17.62
N HIS A 298 -26.90 14.33 -16.55
CA HIS A 298 -25.64 14.29 -15.81
C HIS A 298 -25.44 12.93 -15.14
N VAL A 299 -24.20 12.44 -15.10
CA VAL A 299 -23.81 11.21 -14.41
C VAL A 299 -22.68 11.49 -13.43
N ILE A 300 -22.87 11.12 -12.17
CA ILE A 300 -21.85 11.14 -11.13
C ILE A 300 -21.35 9.71 -10.94
N LEU A 301 -20.12 9.44 -11.38
CA LEU A 301 -19.43 8.18 -11.11
C LEU A 301 -18.79 8.25 -9.72
N ALA A 302 -19.52 7.77 -8.72
CA ALA A 302 -19.11 7.67 -7.32
C ALA A 302 -18.51 6.29 -6.99
N THR A 303 -17.64 5.81 -7.88
CA THR A 303 -16.95 4.51 -7.81
C THR A 303 -15.43 4.70 -7.60
N HIS A 304 -14.66 3.62 -7.53
CA HIS A 304 -13.19 3.74 -7.57
C HIS A 304 -12.70 4.29 -8.92
N GLY A 305 -11.53 4.94 -8.97
CA GLY A 305 -11.03 5.58 -10.20
C GLY A 305 -10.83 4.60 -11.36
N ASP A 306 -10.31 3.40 -11.07
CA ASP A 306 -10.18 2.30 -12.03
C ASP A 306 -11.55 1.78 -12.52
N GLN A 307 -12.53 1.69 -11.62
CA GLN A 307 -13.91 1.33 -11.97
C GLN A 307 -14.55 2.39 -12.86
N ALA A 308 -14.37 3.66 -12.53
CA ALA A 308 -14.88 4.78 -13.31
C ALA A 308 -14.30 4.73 -14.73
N LEU A 309 -13.00 4.51 -14.89
CA LEU A 309 -12.35 4.35 -16.20
C LEU A 309 -12.94 3.18 -17.00
N ARG A 310 -13.10 2.00 -16.38
CA ARG A 310 -13.71 0.83 -17.03
C ARG A 310 -15.14 1.12 -17.49
N ILE A 311 -15.92 1.81 -16.68
CA ILE A 311 -17.31 2.17 -17.02
C ILE A 311 -17.37 3.10 -18.23
N ILE A 312 -16.45 4.06 -18.36
CA ILE A 312 -16.46 5.02 -19.49
C ILE A 312 -15.60 4.59 -20.68
N GLU A 313 -14.90 3.46 -20.62
CA GLU A 313 -13.74 3.11 -21.47
C GLU A 313 -13.99 3.34 -22.97
N THR A 314 -15.17 2.95 -23.44
CA THR A 314 -15.57 3.04 -24.85
C THR A 314 -15.78 4.48 -25.33
N SER A 315 -16.15 5.39 -24.43
CA SER A 315 -16.40 6.82 -24.73
C SER A 315 -15.36 7.75 -24.10
N ALA A 316 -14.33 7.20 -23.45
CA ALA A 316 -13.34 7.97 -22.72
C ALA A 316 -12.45 8.77 -23.67
N THR A 317 -12.35 10.06 -23.39
CA THR A 317 -11.36 10.94 -24.03
C THR A 317 -9.94 10.53 -23.64
N ARG A 318 -8.95 10.94 -24.44
CA ARG A 318 -7.54 10.68 -24.12
C ARG A 318 -7.14 11.20 -22.74
N GLU A 319 -7.56 12.42 -22.41
CA GLU A 319 -7.27 13.05 -21.12
C GLU A 319 -7.91 12.30 -19.93
N GLU A 320 -9.14 11.79 -20.09
CA GLU A 320 -9.76 10.94 -19.08
C GLU A 320 -9.01 9.62 -18.90
N LYS A 321 -8.54 8.98 -19.98
CA LYS A 321 -7.73 7.75 -19.89
C LYS A 321 -6.40 8.01 -19.18
N ASP A 322 -5.69 9.06 -19.58
CA ASP A 322 -4.38 9.41 -19.02
C ASP A 322 -4.48 9.73 -17.52
N ILE A 323 -5.54 10.43 -17.09
CA ILE A 323 -5.73 10.78 -15.67
C ILE A 323 -6.27 9.60 -14.86
N LEU A 324 -7.33 8.93 -15.33
CA LEU A 324 -8.02 7.93 -14.52
C LEU A 324 -7.23 6.62 -14.39
N SER A 325 -6.36 6.29 -15.35
CA SER A 325 -5.51 5.08 -15.31
C SER A 325 -4.48 5.10 -14.18
N ALA A 326 -4.16 6.28 -13.64
CA ALA A 326 -3.26 6.43 -12.50
C ALA A 326 -3.87 5.98 -11.17
N PHE A 327 -5.20 5.88 -11.07
CA PHE A 327 -5.88 5.50 -9.83
C PHE A 327 -6.12 3.99 -9.78
N GLN A 328 -5.26 3.29 -9.05
CA GLN A 328 -5.36 1.85 -8.86
C GLN A 328 -5.93 1.51 -7.49
N THR A 329 -6.40 0.27 -7.34
CA THR A 329 -6.88 -0.25 -6.05
C THR A 329 -6.20 -1.56 -5.69
N SER A 330 -6.02 -1.80 -4.39
CA SER A 330 -5.65 -3.11 -3.84
C SER A 330 -6.85 -3.76 -3.17
N GLU A 331 -6.98 -5.06 -3.36
CA GLU A 331 -8.00 -5.86 -2.69
C GLU A 331 -7.49 -6.28 -1.30
N ASN A 332 -8.36 -6.17 -0.30
CA ASN A 332 -8.07 -6.54 1.08
C ASN A 332 -9.21 -7.41 1.62
N SER A 333 -8.85 -8.53 2.24
CA SER A 333 -9.79 -9.42 2.92
C SER A 333 -10.01 -8.94 4.35
N VAL A 334 -11.25 -8.93 4.80
CA VAL A 334 -11.62 -8.53 6.17
C VAL A 334 -12.49 -9.59 6.80
N VAL A 335 -12.14 -10.02 8.00
CA VAL A 335 -12.85 -11.07 8.74
C VAL A 335 -13.31 -10.52 10.08
N LEU A 336 -14.58 -10.71 10.41
CA LEU A 336 -15.17 -10.44 11.73
C LEU A 336 -15.13 -11.74 12.54
N HIS A 337 -14.43 -11.76 13.67
CA HIS A 337 -14.20 -12.95 14.48
C HIS A 337 -13.95 -12.66 15.96
N SER A 338 -13.73 -13.72 16.75
CA SER A 338 -13.31 -13.67 18.16
C SER A 338 -11.97 -14.39 18.43
N ASP A 339 -11.27 -14.86 17.40
CA ASP A 339 -9.95 -15.51 17.52
C ASP A 339 -8.84 -14.58 18.08
N LEU A 340 -8.33 -14.91 19.26
CA LEU A 340 -7.25 -14.17 19.94
C LEU A 340 -5.86 -14.45 19.39
N SER A 341 -5.67 -15.44 18.52
CA SER A 341 -4.38 -15.68 17.85
C SER A 341 -3.97 -14.55 16.90
N LEU A 342 -4.93 -13.69 16.53
CA LEU A 342 -4.74 -12.47 15.74
C LEU A 342 -4.69 -11.20 16.60
N MET A 343 -4.36 -11.34 17.89
CA MET A 343 -4.09 -10.24 18.82
C MET A 343 -2.67 -10.32 19.37
N PRO A 344 -2.10 -9.22 19.90
CA PRO A 344 -0.85 -9.27 20.64
C PRO A 344 -0.94 -10.27 21.81
N ALA A 345 0.15 -11.00 22.04
CA ALA A 345 0.26 -12.00 23.09
C ALA A 345 0.14 -11.35 24.48
N SER A 346 0.74 -10.16 24.66
CA SER A 346 0.55 -9.35 25.85
C SER A 346 -0.73 -8.52 25.76
N THR A 347 -1.67 -8.76 26.67
CA THR A 347 -2.90 -7.95 26.80
C THR A 347 -2.62 -6.48 27.10
N LYS A 348 -1.43 -6.16 27.63
CA LYS A 348 -0.97 -4.77 27.83
C LYS A 348 -0.70 -4.03 26.53
N ALA A 349 -0.42 -4.75 25.44
CA ALA A 349 -0.20 -4.19 24.12
C ALA A 349 -1.50 -4.04 23.31
N TRP A 350 -2.63 -4.53 23.85
CA TRP A 350 -3.92 -4.42 23.17
C TRP A 350 -4.30 -2.97 22.97
N SER A 351 -4.50 -2.63 21.71
CA SER A 351 -4.87 -1.30 21.25
C SER A 351 -6.14 -1.38 20.41
N SER A 352 -6.71 -0.23 20.06
CA SER A 352 -7.80 -0.16 19.09
C SER A 352 -7.37 -0.76 17.75
N TRP A 353 -6.12 -0.50 17.33
CA TRP A 353 -5.51 -0.98 16.10
C TRP A 353 -4.25 -1.77 16.45
N ASN A 354 -4.21 -3.05 16.07
CA ASN A 354 -3.08 -3.94 16.38
C ASN A 354 -2.49 -4.43 15.08
N TYR A 355 -1.29 -3.94 14.73
CA TYR A 355 -0.57 -4.35 13.54
C TYR A 355 0.19 -5.65 13.80
N LEU A 356 -0.06 -6.66 12.97
CA LEU A 356 0.55 -7.98 13.05
C LEU A 356 1.52 -8.16 11.90
N THR A 357 2.71 -8.65 12.20
CA THR A 357 3.74 -8.84 11.19
C THR A 357 4.74 -9.91 11.59
N MET A 358 5.46 -10.43 10.60
CA MET A 358 6.51 -11.42 10.78
C MET A 358 7.79 -10.90 10.17
N SER A 359 8.91 -11.28 10.77
CA SER A 359 10.22 -11.27 10.17
C SER A 359 10.28 -12.38 9.13
N SER A 360 10.88 -12.09 7.99
CA SER A 360 11.18 -13.07 6.94
C SER A 360 12.59 -13.62 7.20
N PRO A 361 12.73 -14.89 7.62
CA PRO A 361 14.04 -15.49 7.84
C PRO A 361 14.86 -15.59 6.55
N SER A 362 14.18 -15.78 5.41
CA SER A 362 14.78 -16.00 4.10
C SER A 362 15.30 -14.73 3.41
N THR A 363 14.71 -13.57 3.69
CA THR A 363 15.14 -12.29 3.10
C THR A 363 15.85 -11.38 4.11
N GLY A 364 15.95 -11.81 5.38
CA GLY A 364 16.46 -10.98 6.48
C GLY A 364 15.60 -9.74 6.78
N LYS A 365 14.49 -9.54 6.06
CA LYS A 365 13.58 -8.41 6.25
C LYS A 365 12.79 -8.60 7.54
N ARG A 366 12.63 -7.53 8.32
CA ARG A 366 11.82 -7.56 9.54
C ARG A 366 10.33 -7.57 9.26
N ASN A 367 9.89 -7.01 8.13
CA ASN A 367 8.49 -7.02 7.71
C ASN A 367 8.34 -7.91 6.48
N ILE A 368 7.34 -8.78 6.48
CA ILE A 368 6.84 -9.42 5.26
C ILE A 368 6.10 -8.39 4.38
N ASP A 369 6.00 -8.67 3.08
CA ASP A 369 5.27 -7.85 2.11
C ASP A 369 3.74 -8.08 2.22
N GLN A 370 3.22 -7.99 3.44
CA GLN A 370 1.80 -8.13 3.76
C GLN A 370 1.46 -7.22 4.94
N VAL A 371 0.37 -6.46 4.80
CA VAL A 371 -0.28 -5.75 5.91
C VAL A 371 -1.26 -6.70 6.58
N SER A 372 -1.21 -6.83 7.92
CA SER A 372 -2.24 -7.50 8.71
C SER A 372 -2.59 -6.63 9.91
N LEU A 373 -3.88 -6.33 10.08
CA LEU A 373 -4.33 -5.35 11.09
C LEU A 373 -5.61 -5.83 11.77
N THR A 374 -5.57 -5.96 13.09
CA THR A 374 -6.75 -6.31 13.91
C THR A 374 -7.30 -5.09 14.61
N TYR A 375 -8.54 -4.74 14.31
CA TYR A 375 -9.34 -3.74 15.00
C TYR A 375 -10.03 -4.37 16.21
N ASN A 376 -9.81 -3.80 17.39
CA ASN A 376 -10.51 -4.20 18.61
C ASN A 376 -11.82 -3.42 18.75
N MET A 377 -12.94 -4.04 18.35
CA MET A 377 -14.25 -3.38 18.29
C MET A 377 -14.85 -3.15 19.68
N ASN A 378 -14.41 -3.91 20.69
CA ASN A 378 -14.77 -3.63 22.08
C ASN A 378 -14.30 -2.22 22.50
N ILE A 379 -13.11 -1.81 22.06
CA ILE A 379 -12.56 -0.47 22.33
C ILE A 379 -13.19 0.56 21.38
N LEU A 380 -13.14 0.30 20.07
CA LEU A 380 -13.53 1.29 19.06
C LEU A 380 -15.02 1.67 19.11
N GLN A 381 -15.89 0.70 19.38
CA GLN A 381 -17.35 0.89 19.41
C GLN A 381 -17.97 0.74 20.79
N HIS A 382 -17.15 0.63 21.85
CA HIS A 382 -17.62 0.43 23.23
C HIS A 382 -18.49 -0.82 23.39
N ILE A 383 -18.19 -1.89 22.64
CA ILE A 383 -18.94 -3.15 22.71
C ILE A 383 -18.57 -3.88 24.02
N PRO A 384 -19.52 -4.09 24.96
CA PRO A 384 -19.20 -4.66 26.26
C PRO A 384 -18.69 -6.11 26.16
N ARG A 385 -17.43 -6.33 26.56
CA ARG A 385 -16.76 -7.64 26.43
C ARG A 385 -17.41 -8.70 27.30
N GLU A 386 -17.94 -8.34 28.46
CA GLU A 386 -18.65 -9.23 29.37
C GLU A 386 -19.93 -9.82 28.77
N THR A 387 -20.56 -9.09 27.84
CA THR A 387 -21.80 -9.52 27.19
C THR A 387 -21.54 -10.19 25.84
N PHE A 388 -20.60 -9.66 25.06
CA PHE A 388 -20.40 -10.07 23.66
C PHE A 388 -19.13 -10.87 23.40
N GLY A 389 -18.27 -11.03 24.41
CA GLY A 389 -16.92 -11.57 24.23
C GLY A 389 -16.01 -10.60 23.48
N ASP A 390 -14.92 -11.15 22.94
CA ASP A 390 -14.01 -10.41 22.08
C ASP A 390 -14.61 -10.25 20.68
N VAL A 391 -14.74 -9.00 20.25
CA VAL A 391 -15.28 -8.64 18.94
C VAL A 391 -14.17 -7.99 18.15
N LEU A 392 -13.63 -8.73 17.18
CA LEU A 392 -12.44 -8.35 16.44
C LEU A 392 -12.73 -8.31 14.95
N VAL A 393 -12.16 -7.33 14.26
CA VAL A 393 -12.17 -7.27 12.80
C VAL A 393 -10.73 -7.28 12.33
N THR A 394 -10.31 -8.32 11.62
CA THR A 394 -8.94 -8.42 11.09
C THR A 394 -8.94 -8.27 9.58
N MET A 395 -8.12 -7.34 9.11
CA MET A 395 -7.78 -7.16 7.71
C MET A 395 -6.54 -7.97 7.37
N ASN A 396 -6.60 -8.71 6.27
CA ASN A 396 -5.52 -9.52 5.68
C ASN A 396 -4.78 -10.37 6.72
N PRO A 397 -5.49 -11.25 7.45
CA PRO A 397 -4.93 -11.98 8.57
C PRO A 397 -3.70 -12.79 8.16
N LEU A 398 -2.65 -12.79 9.00
CA LEU A 398 -1.39 -13.54 8.75
C LEU A 398 -1.60 -15.05 8.60
N HIS A 399 -2.65 -15.57 9.25
CA HIS A 399 -3.11 -16.94 9.18
C HIS A 399 -4.64 -16.93 9.28
N GLN A 400 -5.30 -17.94 8.73
CA GLN A 400 -6.76 -18.01 8.77
C GLN A 400 -7.24 -18.09 10.23
N PRO A 401 -8.21 -17.25 10.65
CA PRO A 401 -8.82 -17.38 11.97
C PRO A 401 -9.51 -18.73 12.12
N ASN A 402 -9.65 -19.21 13.35
CA ASN A 402 -10.43 -20.42 13.63
C ASN A 402 -11.86 -20.27 13.05
N PRO A 403 -12.29 -21.17 12.15
CA PRO A 403 -13.61 -21.10 11.51
C PRO A 403 -14.79 -20.96 12.48
N ASP A 404 -14.71 -21.59 13.65
CA ASP A 404 -15.77 -21.55 14.66
C ASP A 404 -15.94 -20.17 15.32
N THR A 405 -14.95 -19.29 15.17
CA THR A 405 -14.96 -17.95 15.76
C THR A 405 -15.40 -16.87 14.78
N ILE A 406 -15.55 -17.20 13.48
CA ILE A 406 -15.86 -16.26 12.40
C ILE A 406 -17.38 -16.03 12.33
N GLN A 407 -17.78 -14.76 12.24
CA GLN A 407 -19.18 -14.36 12.01
C GLN A 407 -19.39 -13.54 10.74
N GLY A 408 -18.33 -13.23 10.00
CA GLY A 408 -18.45 -12.59 8.69
C GLY A 408 -17.11 -12.45 7.98
N SER A 409 -17.15 -12.51 6.65
CA SER A 409 -15.98 -12.30 5.79
C SER A 409 -16.38 -11.37 4.64
N PHE A 410 -15.50 -10.41 4.34
CA PHE A 410 -15.75 -9.34 3.39
C PHE A 410 -14.50 -9.07 2.57
N THR A 411 -14.71 -8.48 1.41
CA THR A 411 -13.63 -8.02 0.53
C THR A 411 -13.84 -6.54 0.26
N TYR A 412 -12.81 -5.73 0.54
CA TYR A 412 -12.81 -4.30 0.24
C TYR A 412 -11.66 -3.94 -0.68
N ARG A 413 -11.83 -2.83 -1.40
CA ARG A 413 -10.81 -2.25 -2.27
C ARG A 413 -10.36 -0.91 -1.70
N HIS A 414 -9.05 -0.75 -1.57
CA HIS A 414 -8.44 0.49 -1.08
C HIS A 414 -7.66 1.17 -2.21
N PRO A 415 -7.72 2.51 -2.34
CA PRO A 415 -6.91 3.23 -3.32
C PRO A 415 -5.40 3.06 -3.04
N LEU A 416 -4.62 2.88 -4.10
CA LEU A 416 -3.16 2.89 -4.03
C LEU A 416 -2.63 4.30 -4.28
N TYR A 417 -1.76 4.77 -3.38
CA TYR A 417 -1.18 6.11 -3.40
C TYR A 417 0.23 6.09 -3.96
N THR A 418 0.32 6.07 -5.28
CA THR A 418 1.59 6.20 -6.01
C THR A 418 1.85 7.67 -6.37
N PRO A 419 3.10 8.05 -6.73
CA PRO A 419 3.38 9.40 -7.20
C PRO A 419 2.55 9.76 -8.45
N ALA A 420 2.25 8.77 -9.29
CA ALA A 420 1.36 8.95 -10.44
C ALA A 420 -0.08 9.30 -10.02
N ALA A 421 -0.63 8.62 -9.02
CA ALA A 421 -1.95 8.91 -8.49
C ALA A 421 -2.01 10.33 -7.88
N VAL A 422 -1.00 10.73 -7.10
CA VAL A 422 -0.93 12.08 -6.50
C VAL A 422 -0.86 13.17 -7.57
N ARG A 423 -0.06 12.97 -8.63
CA ARG A 423 -0.05 13.90 -9.78
C ARG A 423 -1.40 13.94 -10.49
N ALA A 424 -2.04 12.80 -10.70
CA ALA A 424 -3.35 12.72 -11.34
C ALA A 424 -4.44 13.46 -10.54
N GLN A 425 -4.36 13.48 -9.20
CA GLN A 425 -5.28 14.27 -8.37
C GLN A 425 -5.25 15.77 -8.73
N LYS A 426 -4.06 16.33 -8.95
CA LYS A 426 -3.89 17.74 -9.37
C LYS A 426 -4.50 18.01 -10.76
N LEU A 427 -4.63 16.97 -11.60
CA LEU A 427 -5.16 17.07 -12.96
C LEU A 427 -6.68 16.82 -13.06
N LEU A 428 -7.32 16.27 -12.02
CA LEU A 428 -8.75 15.96 -12.02
C LEU A 428 -9.68 17.11 -12.48
N PRO A 429 -9.44 18.39 -12.11
CA PRO A 429 -10.29 19.50 -12.56
C PRO A 429 -10.38 19.64 -14.09
N ARG A 430 -9.43 19.08 -14.84
CA ARG A 430 -9.40 19.13 -16.31
C ARG A 430 -10.52 18.29 -16.94
N ILE A 431 -10.90 17.18 -16.29
CA ILE A 431 -11.91 16.24 -16.82
C ILE A 431 -13.30 16.37 -16.16
N GLN A 432 -13.40 17.07 -15.03
CA GLN A 432 -14.66 17.21 -14.31
C GLN A 432 -15.72 17.98 -15.11
N ASN A 433 -16.90 17.38 -15.26
CA ASN A 433 -18.10 17.99 -15.84
C ASN A 433 -17.89 18.60 -17.24
N LYS A 434 -17.00 18.03 -18.07
CA LYS A 434 -16.78 18.51 -19.44
C LYS A 434 -17.83 18.01 -20.43
N ARG A 435 -18.41 16.84 -20.16
CA ARG A 435 -19.37 16.15 -21.04
C ARG A 435 -20.55 15.52 -20.27
N GLY A 436 -20.98 16.19 -19.20
CA GLY A 436 -22.06 15.69 -18.33
C GLY A 436 -21.66 14.53 -17.41
N ILE A 437 -20.36 14.25 -17.27
CA ILE A 437 -19.83 13.21 -16.37
C ILE A 437 -18.97 13.87 -15.28
N SER A 438 -19.14 13.45 -14.04
CA SER A 438 -18.30 13.85 -12.91
C SER A 438 -17.80 12.64 -12.14
N TYR A 439 -16.59 12.74 -11.59
CA TYR A 439 -15.90 11.64 -10.91
C TYR A 439 -15.76 11.95 -9.43
N ALA A 440 -16.26 11.07 -8.56
CA ALA A 440 -16.27 11.25 -7.11
C ALA A 440 -15.75 9.99 -6.42
N GLY A 441 -15.03 10.15 -5.32
CA GLY A 441 -14.56 9.02 -4.53
C GLY A 441 -13.46 9.39 -3.56
N ALA A 442 -13.18 8.51 -2.62
CA ALA A 442 -12.13 8.75 -1.62
C ALA A 442 -10.74 8.94 -2.25
N TRP A 443 -10.52 8.34 -3.42
CA TRP A 443 -9.28 8.41 -4.21
C TRP A 443 -8.97 9.82 -4.76
N THR A 444 -9.89 10.79 -4.66
CA THR A 444 -9.63 12.17 -5.10
C THR A 444 -8.73 12.95 -4.13
N LYS A 445 -8.54 12.46 -2.90
CA LYS A 445 -7.60 12.99 -1.89
C LYS A 445 -6.96 11.82 -1.12
N TYR A 446 -6.90 11.82 0.22
CA TYR A 446 -6.13 10.86 1.01
C TYR A 446 -6.72 9.45 1.16
N GLY A 447 -7.95 9.22 0.71
CA GLY A 447 -8.57 7.88 0.70
C GLY A 447 -9.52 7.63 1.86
N PHE A 448 -9.81 8.68 2.64
CA PHE A 448 -10.64 8.59 3.82
C PHE A 448 -12.11 8.86 3.50
N HIS A 449 -12.96 8.60 4.50
CA HIS A 449 -14.40 8.77 4.33
C HIS A 449 -14.78 10.25 4.12
N GLU A 450 -14.12 11.21 4.77
CA GLU A 450 -14.29 12.64 4.47
C GLU A 450 -13.93 12.96 3.02
N ASP A 451 -12.86 12.39 2.47
CA ASP A 451 -12.43 12.66 1.09
C ASP A 451 -13.50 12.21 0.10
N GLY A 452 -14.03 10.99 0.30
CA GLY A 452 -15.13 10.48 -0.49
C GLY A 452 -16.38 11.34 -0.32
N PHE A 453 -16.80 11.58 0.92
CA PHE A 453 -18.00 12.35 1.23
C PHE A 453 -17.95 13.78 0.67
N SER A 454 -16.85 14.50 0.90
CA SER A 454 -16.65 15.87 0.42
C SER A 454 -16.56 15.94 -1.11
N SER A 455 -15.97 14.94 -1.79
CA SER A 455 -15.96 14.91 -3.26
C SER A 455 -17.37 14.86 -3.86
N GLY A 456 -18.28 14.09 -3.23
CA GLY A 456 -19.68 14.00 -3.65
C GLY A 456 -20.47 15.28 -3.39
N LEU A 457 -20.26 15.91 -2.22
CA LEU A 457 -20.83 17.24 -1.93
C LEU A 457 -20.34 18.30 -2.90
N HIS A 458 -19.04 18.31 -3.21
CA HIS A 458 -18.41 19.27 -4.11
C HIS A 458 -19.01 19.20 -5.51
N ILE A 459 -19.20 17.99 -6.07
CA ILE A 459 -19.86 17.81 -7.37
C ILE A 459 -21.31 18.30 -7.32
N ALA A 460 -22.06 17.93 -6.29
CA ALA A 460 -23.44 18.37 -6.14
C ALA A 460 -23.55 19.91 -6.08
N GLN A 461 -22.63 20.56 -5.35
CA GLN A 461 -22.60 22.01 -5.20
C GLN A 461 -22.12 22.73 -6.47
N ASP A 462 -20.98 22.33 -7.03
CA ASP A 462 -20.31 23.12 -8.07
C ASP A 462 -20.80 22.78 -9.48
N HIS A 463 -21.17 21.52 -9.74
CA HIS A 463 -21.60 21.09 -11.08
C HIS A 463 -23.12 21.12 -11.24
N LEU A 464 -23.85 21.04 -10.13
CA LEU A 464 -25.32 20.93 -10.09
C LEU A 464 -25.97 21.98 -9.17
N TYR A 465 -25.20 22.95 -8.66
CA TYR A 465 -25.73 24.11 -7.92
C TYR A 465 -26.57 23.75 -6.68
N ALA A 466 -26.30 22.60 -6.05
CA ALA A 466 -26.95 22.22 -4.80
C ALA A 466 -26.55 23.18 -3.67
N LYS A 467 -27.53 23.65 -2.90
CA LYS A 467 -27.27 24.51 -1.74
C LYS A 467 -27.04 23.66 -0.49
N LEU A 468 -25.81 23.68 0.01
CA LEU A 468 -25.47 23.02 1.26
C LEU A 468 -25.98 23.85 2.46
N PRO A 469 -26.49 23.22 3.53
CA PRO A 469 -26.98 23.92 4.72
C PRO A 469 -25.84 24.36 5.67
N PHE A 470 -24.59 24.26 5.22
CA PHE A 470 -23.38 24.65 5.94
C PHE A 470 -22.32 25.04 4.92
N GLN A 471 -21.30 25.79 5.37
CA GLN A 471 -20.15 26.13 4.53
C GLN A 471 -19.29 24.89 4.29
N PHE A 472 -18.98 24.63 3.02
CA PHE A 472 -18.03 23.59 2.64
C PHE A 472 -16.62 23.97 3.10
N VAL A 473 -15.90 23.01 3.69
CA VAL A 473 -14.55 23.21 4.21
C VAL A 473 -13.59 22.23 3.53
N ASP A 474 -12.51 22.72 2.94
CA ASP A 474 -11.46 21.84 2.43
C ASP A 474 -10.59 21.32 3.59
N SER A 475 -10.65 20.02 3.85
CA SER A 475 -9.90 19.34 4.90
C SER A 475 -8.39 19.18 4.59
N THR A 476 -7.97 19.39 3.34
CA THR A 476 -6.57 19.16 2.88
C THR A 476 -5.56 20.01 3.64
N TYR A 477 -5.95 21.23 4.02
CA TYR A 477 -5.12 22.17 4.78
C TYR A 477 -5.79 22.57 6.10
N SER A 478 -6.40 21.60 6.79
CA SER A 478 -7.09 21.81 8.07
C SER A 478 -6.22 22.48 9.15
N ARG A 479 -4.89 22.36 9.08
CA ARG A 479 -3.92 23.04 9.96
C ARG A 479 -3.17 24.20 9.31
N GLY A 480 -3.64 24.66 8.16
CA GLY A 480 -2.94 25.62 7.32
C GLY A 480 -1.92 24.95 6.38
N ARG A 481 -1.21 25.78 5.63
CA ARG A 481 -0.23 25.34 4.63
C ARG A 481 1.16 25.10 5.23
N LYS A 482 1.66 26.00 6.08
CA LYS A 482 3.00 25.87 6.69
C LYS A 482 2.94 25.71 8.20
N PRO A 483 3.76 24.80 8.78
CA PRO A 483 3.88 24.71 10.23
C PRO A 483 4.59 25.96 10.76
N SER A 484 4.03 26.57 11.80
CA SER A 484 4.70 27.65 12.55
C SER A 484 5.39 27.06 13.77
N LEU A 485 6.71 27.18 13.86
CA LEU A 485 7.48 26.71 15.01
C LEU A 485 7.55 27.82 16.07
N GLY A 486 7.19 27.49 17.31
CA GLY A 486 7.38 28.38 18.45
C GLY A 486 8.79 28.25 19.05
N LEU A 487 9.10 29.12 20.01
CA LEU A 487 10.35 29.05 20.80
C LEU A 487 10.51 27.71 21.52
N GLY A 488 9.39 27.12 21.98
CA GLY A 488 9.39 25.79 22.60
C GLY A 488 9.83 24.69 21.62
N ASP A 489 9.33 24.71 20.38
CA ASP A 489 9.70 23.74 19.36
C ASP A 489 11.19 23.87 18.99
N LEU A 490 11.70 25.10 18.89
CA LEU A 490 13.13 25.35 18.65
C LEU A 490 14.01 24.82 19.78
N LEU A 491 13.60 24.97 21.04
CA LEU A 491 14.32 24.42 22.19
C LEU A 491 14.32 22.89 22.16
N VAL A 492 13.18 22.26 21.87
CA VAL A 492 13.07 20.81 21.73
C VAL A 492 13.97 20.31 20.59
N ARG A 493 13.96 20.96 19.43
CA ARG A 493 14.84 20.67 18.30
C ARG A 493 16.32 20.78 18.69
N LEU A 494 16.71 21.81 19.43
CA LEU A 494 18.08 21.97 19.93
C LEU A 494 18.49 20.79 20.83
N VAL A 495 17.65 20.40 21.79
CA VAL A 495 17.91 19.25 22.67
C VAL A 495 18.07 17.96 21.87
N ILE A 496 17.20 17.71 20.89
CA ILE A 496 17.29 16.55 20.00
C ILE A 496 18.61 16.55 19.23
N LEU A 497 19.04 17.71 18.69
CA LEU A 497 20.31 17.84 17.98
C LEU A 497 21.52 17.57 18.89
N LEU A 498 21.49 18.08 20.13
CA LEU A 498 22.55 17.81 21.10
C LEU A 498 22.66 16.30 21.39
N ILE A 499 21.54 15.63 21.63
CA ILE A 499 21.52 14.17 21.84
C ILE A 499 22.03 13.43 20.58
N GLN A 500 21.58 13.83 19.39
CA GLN A 500 22.00 13.21 18.13
C GLN A 500 23.52 13.30 17.94
N VAL A 501 24.11 14.48 18.17
CA VAL A 501 25.53 14.73 17.94
C VAL A 501 26.41 14.13 19.03
N PHE A 502 26.07 14.36 20.31
CA PHE A 502 26.94 14.02 21.43
C PHE A 502 26.71 12.62 22.01
N VAL A 503 25.53 12.03 21.80
CA VAL A 503 25.21 10.69 22.31
C VAL A 503 25.18 9.69 21.16
N ILE A 504 24.28 9.85 20.20
CA ILE A 504 24.04 8.85 19.15
C ILE A 504 25.26 8.68 18.24
N ARG A 505 25.75 9.76 17.63
CA ARG A 505 26.92 9.68 16.73
C ARG A 505 28.19 9.22 17.42
N VAL A 506 28.36 9.54 18.71
CA VAL A 506 29.51 9.08 19.50
C VAL A 506 29.41 7.58 19.74
N LEU A 507 28.24 7.07 20.15
CA LEU A 507 28.00 5.64 20.31
C LEU A 507 28.18 4.87 19.01
N GLU A 508 27.66 5.38 17.89
CA GLU A 508 27.84 4.77 16.57
C GLU A 508 29.32 4.68 16.17
N ARG A 509 30.11 5.73 16.43
CA ARG A 509 31.55 5.72 16.19
C ARG A 509 32.28 4.69 17.07
N ILE A 510 31.91 4.60 18.35
CA ILE A 510 32.49 3.63 19.28
C ILE A 510 32.17 2.20 18.84
N ILE A 511 30.92 1.93 18.46
CA ILE A 511 30.48 0.61 17.98
C ILE A 511 31.19 0.27 16.66
N ALA A 512 31.26 1.21 15.71
CA ALA A 512 31.96 1.01 14.46
C ALA A 512 33.47 0.74 14.67
N ALA A 513 34.09 1.43 15.61
CA ALA A 513 35.49 1.19 16.00
C ALA A 513 35.66 -0.19 16.65
N ALA A 514 34.76 -0.61 17.54
CA ALA A 514 34.78 -1.92 18.17
C ALA A 514 34.59 -3.06 17.14
N GLN A 515 33.67 -2.90 16.19
CA GLN A 515 33.45 -3.86 15.09
C GLN A 515 34.66 -3.94 14.16
N ARG A 516 35.29 -2.80 13.84
CA ARG A 516 36.55 -2.78 13.07
C ARG A 516 37.67 -3.50 13.82
N HIS A 517 37.80 -3.28 15.13
CA HIS A 517 38.80 -3.95 15.96
C HIS A 517 38.56 -5.46 16.02
N ALA A 518 37.30 -5.90 16.16
CA ALA A 518 36.93 -7.32 16.17
C ALA A 518 37.22 -8.01 14.82
N ARG A 519 36.99 -7.32 13.68
CA ARG A 519 37.36 -7.85 12.35
C ARG A 519 38.88 -7.98 12.17
N LEU A 520 39.66 -7.01 12.68
CA LEU A 520 41.12 -7.01 12.61
C LEU A 520 41.80 -8.01 13.54
N SER A 521 41.11 -8.49 14.58
CA SER A 521 41.64 -9.45 15.56
C SER A 521 41.20 -10.91 15.32
N SER A 522 40.50 -11.18 14.21
CA SER A 522 40.26 -12.55 13.74
C SER A 522 41.51 -13.11 13.03
N PRO A 523 42.14 -14.22 13.49
CA PRO A 523 43.33 -14.77 12.83
C PRO A 523 42.95 -15.38 11.49
N SER A 524 43.63 -14.98 10.41
CA SER A 524 43.49 -15.64 9.11
C SER A 524 44.11 -17.03 9.16
N LEU A 525 43.28 -18.07 9.04
CA LEU A 525 43.75 -19.43 8.79
C LEU A 525 44.35 -19.50 7.37
N ARG A 526 45.67 -19.33 7.28
CA ARG A 526 46.46 -19.78 6.13
C ARG A 526 46.48 -21.31 6.12
N THR A 527 45.90 -21.91 5.10
CA THR A 527 46.01 -23.35 4.78
C THR A 527 47.39 -23.68 4.20
N PRO A 528 48.11 -24.72 4.70
CA PRO A 528 49.09 -25.44 3.93
C PRO A 528 48.51 -26.75 3.37
N ALA A 529 49.02 -27.15 2.22
CA ALA A 529 48.57 -28.28 1.40
C ALA A 529 48.60 -29.64 2.13
N ALA A 530 47.65 -30.51 1.76
CA ALA A 530 47.45 -31.84 2.30
C ALA A 530 48.43 -32.90 1.76
N ARG A 531 48.85 -33.83 2.62
CA ARG A 531 49.07 -35.25 2.26
C ARG A 531 48.94 -36.19 3.46
N ARG A 532 48.36 -37.36 3.15
CA ARG A 532 47.80 -38.45 3.99
C ARG A 532 48.79 -39.18 4.91
N ALA A 533 48.28 -39.72 6.02
CA ALA A 533 48.47 -41.13 6.47
C ALA A 533 47.54 -41.47 7.67
N ALA A 534 47.18 -42.74 7.81
CA ALA A 534 46.15 -43.31 8.69
C ALA A 534 46.73 -43.99 9.96
N SER A 535 45.96 -44.06 11.06
CA SER A 535 45.70 -45.29 11.89
C SER A 535 45.03 -45.01 13.27
N THR A 536 43.97 -45.78 13.57
CA THR A 536 43.52 -46.39 14.86
C THR A 536 43.59 -45.67 16.24
N THR A 537 42.38 -45.47 16.84
CA THR A 537 41.86 -45.51 18.26
C THR A 537 42.78 -45.48 19.50
N PRO A 538 42.34 -45.07 20.73
CA PRO A 538 40.99 -44.69 21.23
C PRO A 538 40.92 -43.36 22.07
N THR A 539 39.71 -42.98 22.50
CA THR A 539 39.30 -41.78 23.28
C THR A 539 40.10 -41.51 24.58
N PRO A 540 40.22 -40.23 24.99
CA PRO A 540 39.46 -39.77 26.15
C PRO A 540 38.81 -38.38 26.01
N LYS A 541 37.77 -38.15 26.82
CA LYS A 541 37.00 -36.90 26.96
C LYS A 541 37.88 -35.71 27.35
N GLN A 542 37.74 -34.58 26.65
CA GLN A 542 37.92 -33.24 27.23
C GLN A 542 37.09 -32.20 26.47
N THR A 543 36.39 -31.39 27.25
CA THR A 543 35.60 -30.21 26.88
C THR A 543 36.50 -29.07 26.38
N GLY A 544 36.17 -28.50 25.22
CA GLY A 544 36.81 -27.30 24.65
C GLY A 544 35.84 -26.52 23.74
N PRO A 545 36.02 -25.18 23.62
CA PRO A 545 35.01 -24.26 23.08
C PRO A 545 34.91 -24.32 21.55
N SER A 546 33.69 -24.22 21.03
CA SER A 546 33.37 -24.15 19.60
C SER A 546 33.92 -22.86 18.98
N PHE A 547 34.93 -23.00 18.12
CA PHE A 547 35.44 -21.93 17.25
C PHE A 547 34.60 -21.86 15.96
N GLY A 548 34.19 -20.64 15.61
CA GLY A 548 34.15 -20.10 14.24
C GLY A 548 33.26 -20.81 13.22
N GLY A 549 32.05 -20.28 13.03
CA GLY A 549 31.18 -20.66 11.92
C GLY A 549 31.84 -20.43 10.57
N ALA A 550 31.76 -21.44 9.71
CA ALA A 550 31.86 -21.24 8.26
C ALA A 550 30.77 -20.25 7.83
N PRO A 551 31.01 -19.39 6.82
CA PRO A 551 29.96 -18.54 6.26
C PRO A 551 28.78 -19.42 5.88
N SER A 552 27.58 -19.01 6.28
CA SER A 552 26.38 -19.76 5.96
C SER A 552 26.22 -19.85 4.44
N MET A 553 25.67 -20.95 3.95
CA MET A 553 25.41 -21.12 2.51
C MET A 553 24.52 -19.98 1.97
N GLU A 554 23.70 -19.36 2.82
CA GLU A 554 22.90 -18.16 2.52
C GLU A 554 23.74 -16.90 2.26
N GLU A 555 24.82 -16.69 2.99
CA GLU A 555 25.74 -15.56 2.79
C GLU A 555 26.50 -15.68 1.47
N ILE A 556 26.83 -16.92 1.09
CA ILE A 556 27.38 -17.26 -0.22
C ILE A 556 26.31 -17.09 -1.30
N CYS A 557 25.07 -17.56 -1.10
CA CYS A 557 23.98 -17.43 -2.06
C CYS A 557 23.59 -15.96 -2.34
N ALA A 558 23.52 -15.12 -1.30
CA ALA A 558 23.17 -13.71 -1.42
C ALA A 558 24.25 -12.85 -2.11
N THR A 559 25.52 -13.26 -2.00
CA THR A 559 26.65 -12.57 -2.64
C THR A 559 26.98 -13.11 -4.03
N THR A 560 26.71 -14.39 -4.32
CA THR A 560 27.08 -15.04 -5.58
C THR A 560 25.90 -15.29 -6.53
N GLY A 561 24.65 -15.06 -6.09
CA GLY A 561 23.45 -15.31 -6.90
C GLY A 561 23.10 -16.80 -7.03
N TRP A 562 23.72 -17.66 -6.22
CA TRP A 562 23.43 -19.09 -6.17
C TRP A 562 22.00 -19.32 -5.64
N GLY A 563 21.18 -20.07 -6.38
CA GLY A 563 19.78 -20.34 -6.03
C GLY A 563 18.74 -19.33 -6.55
N GLY A 564 19.12 -18.40 -7.43
CA GLY A 564 18.17 -17.53 -8.13
C GLY A 564 17.62 -16.36 -7.31
N GLN A 565 18.33 -15.90 -6.27
CA GLN A 565 18.06 -14.62 -5.64
C GLN A 565 18.62 -13.50 -6.53
N PRO A 566 17.83 -12.50 -6.96
CA PRO A 566 18.34 -11.37 -7.74
C PRO A 566 19.29 -10.53 -6.88
N ILE A 567 20.49 -10.31 -7.37
CA ILE A 567 21.47 -9.43 -6.74
C ILE A 567 21.08 -7.99 -7.05
N ARG A 568 21.08 -7.12 -6.03
CA ARG A 568 21.00 -5.66 -6.22
C ARG A 568 22.31 -5.21 -6.89
N ALA A 569 22.20 -4.42 -7.97
CA ALA A 569 23.30 -3.94 -8.81
C ALA A 569 24.61 -3.68 -8.05
N HIS A 570 25.73 -4.19 -8.56
CA HIS A 570 27.04 -4.08 -7.92
C HIS A 570 27.79 -2.80 -8.30
N GLY A 571 28.29 -2.06 -7.30
CA GLY A 571 29.29 -1.00 -7.47
C GLY A 571 29.30 0.01 -6.31
N PRO A 572 30.46 0.53 -5.84
CA PRO A 572 30.51 1.61 -4.84
C PRO A 572 30.05 2.97 -5.38
N ASP A 573 30.03 3.12 -6.72
CA ASP A 573 29.73 4.37 -7.44
C ASP A 573 28.41 4.29 -8.23
N VAL A 574 27.48 3.41 -7.85
CA VAL A 574 26.18 3.30 -8.51
C VAL A 574 25.32 4.53 -8.16
N ASP A 575 25.03 5.35 -9.17
CA ASP A 575 24.01 6.40 -9.08
C ASP A 575 22.61 5.76 -9.16
N TYR A 576 21.87 5.79 -8.05
CA TYR A 576 20.52 5.25 -7.93
C TYR A 576 19.43 6.27 -8.32
N SER A 577 19.80 7.42 -8.90
CA SER A 577 18.87 8.37 -9.51
C SER A 577 18.18 7.78 -10.75
N GLU A 578 17.05 8.37 -11.21
CA GLU A 578 16.40 7.94 -12.46
C GLU A 578 17.34 8.03 -13.66
N ASP A 579 18.20 9.05 -13.70
CA ASP A 579 19.22 9.21 -14.75
C ASP A 579 20.36 8.19 -14.59
N GLY A 580 20.73 7.84 -13.36
CA GLY A 580 21.73 6.81 -13.03
C GLY A 580 21.28 5.39 -13.37
N LEU A 581 19.99 5.08 -13.22
CA LEU A 581 19.40 3.80 -13.62
C LEU A 581 19.07 3.74 -15.12
N ALA A 582 18.58 4.83 -15.71
CA ALA A 582 18.34 4.93 -17.14
C ALA A 582 19.63 4.90 -17.96
N SER A 583 20.72 5.49 -17.44
CA SER A 583 22.05 5.42 -18.08
C SER A 583 22.62 3.99 -18.12
N ARG A 584 22.18 3.08 -17.24
CA ARG A 584 22.52 1.65 -17.31
C ARG A 584 21.82 0.90 -18.44
N LEU A 585 20.78 1.48 -19.05
CA LEU A 585 20.07 0.94 -20.22
C LEU A 585 20.60 1.53 -21.55
N VAL A 586 21.78 2.16 -21.51
CA VAL A 586 22.48 2.65 -22.70
C VAL A 586 23.48 1.60 -23.17
N PRO A 587 23.35 1.05 -24.40
CA PRO A 587 24.26 0.03 -24.91
C PRO A 587 25.72 0.52 -24.99
N VAL A 588 26.64 -0.26 -24.42
CA VAL A 588 28.09 -0.03 -24.52
C VAL A 588 28.59 -0.52 -25.88
N THR A 589 28.55 0.37 -26.88
CA THR A 589 28.88 0.04 -28.28
C THR A 589 30.36 -0.32 -28.53
N SER A 590 31.25 0.01 -27.59
CA SER A 590 32.67 -0.35 -27.61
C SER A 590 32.96 -1.77 -27.12
N SER A 591 31.97 -2.47 -26.55
CA SER A 591 32.10 -3.82 -26.02
C SER A 591 31.64 -4.88 -27.04
N PRO A 592 32.27 -6.07 -27.10
CA PRO A 592 31.73 -7.19 -27.87
C PRO A 592 30.35 -7.62 -27.34
N ARG A 593 29.47 -8.07 -28.23
CA ARG A 593 28.17 -8.64 -27.83
C ARG A 593 28.38 -9.95 -27.05
N ILE A 594 27.72 -10.04 -25.90
CA ILE A 594 27.68 -11.23 -25.07
C ILE A 594 26.54 -12.12 -25.54
N ARG A 595 26.83 -13.40 -25.73
CA ARG A 595 25.84 -14.42 -26.11
C ARG A 595 25.08 -14.88 -24.87
N VAL A 596 23.79 -14.63 -24.81
CA VAL A 596 22.90 -15.14 -23.78
C VAL A 596 22.18 -16.36 -24.31
N THR A 597 22.47 -17.54 -23.76
CA THR A 597 21.81 -18.80 -24.09
C THR A 597 20.70 -19.10 -23.11
N PHE A 598 19.62 -19.70 -23.59
CA PHE A 598 18.44 -20.01 -22.80
C PHE A 598 18.28 -21.52 -22.68
N SER A 599 18.11 -21.97 -21.44
CA SER A 599 17.95 -23.37 -21.10
C SER A 599 16.75 -23.54 -20.18
N SER A 600 16.02 -24.62 -20.36
CA SER A 600 14.84 -24.94 -19.58
C SER A 600 14.85 -26.39 -19.12
N SER A 601 14.29 -26.61 -17.94
CA SER A 601 13.95 -27.93 -17.44
C SER A 601 12.65 -27.89 -16.64
N VAL A 602 12.02 -29.05 -16.50
CA VAL A 602 10.82 -29.25 -15.67
C VAL A 602 11.12 -30.39 -14.70
N SER A 603 10.56 -30.32 -13.50
CA SER A 603 10.61 -31.45 -12.57
C SER A 603 9.78 -32.63 -13.09
N ASP A 604 10.26 -33.86 -12.90
CA ASP A 604 9.62 -35.09 -13.38
C ASP A 604 8.15 -35.28 -12.92
N VAL A 605 7.74 -34.60 -11.85
CA VAL A 605 6.38 -34.65 -11.29
C VAL A 605 5.45 -33.56 -11.83
N LEU A 606 5.95 -32.67 -12.70
CA LEU A 606 5.17 -31.64 -13.38
C LEU A 606 5.01 -32.04 -14.84
N PRO A 607 3.81 -32.47 -15.30
CA PRO A 607 3.56 -32.94 -16.66
C PRO A 607 3.47 -31.77 -17.66
N TRP A 608 4.40 -30.84 -17.58
CA TRP A 608 4.51 -29.69 -18.48
C TRP A 608 5.63 -29.91 -19.48
N LYS A 609 5.45 -29.40 -20.70
CA LYS A 609 6.55 -29.16 -21.62
C LYS A 609 6.94 -27.69 -21.53
N PHE A 610 8.20 -27.42 -21.20
CA PHE A 610 8.70 -26.05 -21.07
C PHE A 610 9.98 -25.89 -21.88
N THR A 611 9.95 -25.04 -22.90
CA THR A 611 11.06 -24.88 -23.86
C THR A 611 11.27 -23.41 -24.23
N PRO A 612 12.52 -22.93 -24.31
CA PRO A 612 12.78 -21.59 -24.85
C PRO A 612 12.42 -21.55 -26.34
N GLN A 613 11.76 -20.48 -26.79
CA GLN A 613 11.47 -20.27 -28.21
C GLN A 613 12.74 -19.89 -28.99
N GLN A 614 13.57 -19.03 -28.40
CA GLN A 614 14.91 -18.71 -28.91
C GLN A 614 15.99 -19.34 -28.04
N ARG A 615 16.94 -20.05 -28.67
CA ARG A 615 18.06 -20.74 -27.99
C ARG A 615 19.15 -19.78 -27.50
N GLU A 616 19.37 -18.70 -28.22
CA GLU A 616 20.33 -17.66 -27.84
C GLU A 616 19.91 -16.28 -28.37
N VAL A 617 20.34 -15.23 -27.68
CA VAL A 617 20.30 -13.83 -28.14
C VAL A 617 21.67 -13.22 -27.87
N ARG A 618 22.15 -12.34 -28.73
CA ARG A 618 23.41 -11.60 -28.51
C ARG A 618 23.11 -10.15 -28.19
N VAL A 619 23.52 -9.69 -27.02
CA VAL A 619 23.25 -8.33 -26.51
C VAL A 619 24.54 -7.61 -26.18
N LEU A 620 24.56 -6.29 -26.34
CA LEU A 620 25.56 -5.43 -25.73
C LEU A 620 25.25 -5.27 -24.23
N PRO A 621 26.26 -5.11 -23.36
CA PRO A 621 26.02 -4.59 -22.01
C PRO A 621 25.25 -3.26 -22.09
N GLY A 622 24.20 -3.13 -21.29
CA GLY A 622 23.21 -2.03 -21.30
C GLY A 622 22.11 -2.15 -22.35
N GLU A 623 22.17 -3.10 -23.29
CA GLU A 623 21.11 -3.36 -24.26
C GLU A 623 20.03 -4.26 -23.64
N THR A 624 18.78 -3.80 -23.65
CA THR A 624 17.64 -4.60 -23.20
C THR A 624 17.25 -5.64 -24.25
N ALA A 625 16.94 -6.86 -23.82
CA ALA A 625 16.45 -7.92 -24.67
C ALA A 625 15.21 -8.61 -24.07
N LEU A 626 14.37 -9.09 -24.97
CA LEU A 626 13.18 -9.88 -24.66
C LEU A 626 13.36 -11.29 -25.23
N ALA A 627 13.10 -12.29 -24.40
CA ALA A 627 13.16 -13.70 -24.76
C ALA A 627 11.89 -14.40 -24.29
N PHE A 628 11.32 -15.29 -25.11
CA PHE A 628 10.12 -16.06 -24.77
C PHE A 628 10.44 -17.52 -24.45
N TYR A 629 9.73 -18.05 -23.46
CA TYR A 629 9.62 -19.48 -23.24
C TYR A 629 8.17 -19.93 -23.45
N THR A 630 7.96 -21.13 -23.99
CA THR A 630 6.63 -21.72 -24.11
C THR A 630 6.45 -22.79 -23.06
N ALA A 631 5.37 -22.69 -22.29
CA ALA A 631 4.95 -23.70 -21.34
C ALA A 631 3.61 -24.32 -21.80
N THR A 632 3.55 -25.64 -21.88
CA THR A 632 2.33 -26.40 -22.22
C THR A 632 2.03 -27.39 -21.10
N ASN A 633 0.82 -27.34 -20.55
CA ASN A 633 0.33 -28.36 -19.63
C ASN A 633 -0.20 -29.57 -20.41
N ASN A 634 0.52 -30.70 -20.38
CA ASN A 634 0.13 -31.91 -21.11
C ASN A 634 -0.81 -32.83 -20.32
N SER A 635 -1.28 -32.40 -19.15
CA SER A 635 -2.24 -33.16 -18.35
C SER A 635 -3.69 -32.76 -18.64
N ASP A 636 -4.60 -33.59 -18.14
CA ASP A 636 -6.06 -33.39 -18.16
C ASP A 636 -6.56 -32.58 -16.95
N GLN A 637 -5.65 -32.00 -16.15
CA GLN A 637 -5.99 -31.21 -14.97
C GLN A 637 -5.28 -29.86 -14.96
N ASP A 638 -5.89 -28.88 -14.30
CA ASP A 638 -5.26 -27.59 -14.05
C ASP A 638 -4.13 -27.75 -13.04
N ILE A 639 -2.95 -27.24 -13.36
CA ILE A 639 -1.76 -27.37 -12.50
C ILE A 639 -1.16 -25.99 -12.28
N ILE A 640 -0.68 -25.76 -11.05
CA ILE A 640 0.09 -24.57 -10.70
C ILE A 640 1.56 -24.96 -10.66
N GLY A 641 2.37 -24.23 -11.43
CA GLY A 641 3.82 -24.36 -11.48
C GLY A 641 4.50 -23.11 -10.92
N VAL A 642 5.68 -23.27 -10.33
CA VAL A 642 6.56 -22.16 -9.95
C VAL A 642 7.94 -22.37 -10.55
N ALA A 643 8.49 -21.32 -11.13
CA ALA A 643 9.81 -21.34 -11.75
C ALA A 643 10.89 -20.75 -10.83
N THR A 644 12.04 -21.41 -10.79
CA THR A 644 13.30 -20.84 -10.30
C THR A 644 14.28 -20.69 -11.47
N TYR A 645 15.32 -19.86 -11.29
CA TYR A 645 16.32 -19.64 -12.33
C TYR A 645 17.74 -19.65 -11.77
N SER A 646 18.71 -19.82 -12.64
CA SER A 646 20.13 -19.62 -12.34
C SER A 646 20.87 -19.05 -13.55
N VAL A 647 21.95 -18.32 -13.30
CA VAL A 647 22.82 -17.72 -14.32
C VAL A 647 24.19 -18.39 -14.25
N THR A 648 24.70 -18.83 -15.38
CA THR A 648 26.01 -19.50 -15.49
C THR A 648 26.88 -18.79 -16.53
N PRO A 649 28.16 -18.48 -16.25
CA PRO A 649 28.89 -18.70 -15.00
C PRO A 649 28.36 -17.85 -13.83
N GLY A 650 28.38 -18.38 -12.61
CA GLY A 650 27.74 -17.74 -11.44
C GLY A 650 28.26 -16.35 -11.12
N GLN A 651 29.52 -16.06 -11.45
CA GLN A 651 30.13 -14.73 -11.30
C GLN A 651 29.45 -13.63 -12.14
N VAL A 652 28.65 -14.01 -13.15
CA VAL A 652 27.88 -13.06 -13.98
C VAL A 652 26.53 -12.70 -13.36
N ALA A 653 26.03 -13.49 -12.40
CA ALA A 653 24.74 -13.26 -11.75
C ALA A 653 24.53 -11.83 -11.21
N PRO A 654 25.55 -11.13 -10.65
CA PRO A 654 25.40 -9.75 -10.20
C PRO A 654 25.13 -8.73 -11.31
N TYR A 655 25.53 -9.06 -12.54
CA TYR A 655 25.42 -8.22 -13.73
C TYR A 655 24.22 -8.59 -14.60
N PHE A 656 23.45 -9.62 -14.24
CA PHE A 656 22.29 -10.08 -15.01
C PHE A 656 20.99 -9.56 -14.41
N SER A 657 20.46 -8.48 -14.97
CA SER A 657 19.27 -7.78 -14.45
C SER A 657 18.03 -8.16 -15.23
N LYS A 658 17.03 -8.71 -14.54
CA LYS A 658 15.73 -9.06 -15.12
C LYS A 658 14.71 -8.00 -14.76
N ILE A 659 14.23 -7.28 -15.77
CA ILE A 659 13.23 -6.21 -15.62
C ILE A 659 11.83 -6.82 -15.43
N GLN A 660 11.53 -7.95 -16.09
CA GLN A 660 10.27 -8.68 -15.92
C GLN A 660 10.51 -10.19 -16.04
N CYS A 661 10.05 -10.99 -15.06
CA CYS A 661 10.16 -12.45 -15.04
C CYS A 661 8.94 -13.11 -14.38
N PHE A 662 8.49 -14.28 -14.87
CA PHE A 662 7.52 -15.19 -14.24
C PHE A 662 8.10 -16.04 -13.07
N CYS A 663 9.28 -15.67 -12.58
CA CYS A 663 10.01 -16.38 -11.52
C CYS A 663 9.31 -16.19 -10.18
N PHE A 664 9.19 -17.23 -9.36
CA PHE A 664 8.62 -17.13 -8.00
C PHE A 664 7.17 -16.64 -7.92
N GLU A 665 6.49 -16.52 -9.05
CA GLU A 665 5.05 -16.31 -9.14
C GLU A 665 4.35 -17.64 -9.45
N GLU A 666 3.17 -17.85 -8.89
CA GLU A 666 2.34 -19.02 -9.18
C GLU A 666 1.78 -18.89 -10.61
N GLN A 667 2.22 -19.77 -11.51
CA GLN A 667 1.71 -19.86 -12.86
C GLN A 667 0.69 -20.99 -12.93
N ARG A 668 -0.59 -20.65 -13.08
CA ARG A 668 -1.64 -21.65 -13.34
C ARG A 668 -1.77 -21.87 -14.84
N LEU A 669 -1.62 -23.11 -15.29
CA LEU A 669 -2.00 -23.54 -16.63
C LEU A 669 -3.14 -24.54 -16.53
N ASN A 670 -4.22 -24.26 -17.23
CA ASN A 670 -5.36 -25.15 -17.34
C ASN A 670 -4.97 -26.41 -18.14
N ALA A 671 -5.80 -27.46 -18.05
CA ALA A 671 -5.59 -28.71 -18.79
C ALA A 671 -5.41 -28.44 -20.30
N GLY A 672 -4.32 -28.92 -20.90
CA GLY A 672 -4.00 -28.72 -22.32
C GLY A 672 -3.56 -27.30 -22.72
N GLU A 673 -3.51 -26.34 -21.79
CA GLU A 673 -3.20 -24.94 -22.09
C GLU A 673 -1.72 -24.75 -22.47
N THR A 674 -1.48 -23.90 -23.47
CA THR A 674 -0.12 -23.47 -23.88
C THR A 674 -0.03 -21.95 -23.77
N VAL A 675 0.99 -21.46 -23.08
CA VAL A 675 1.24 -20.03 -22.86
C VAL A 675 2.68 -19.69 -23.18
N ASP A 676 2.87 -18.53 -23.80
CA ASP A 676 4.17 -17.91 -23.98
C ASP A 676 4.49 -16.96 -22.83
N MET A 677 5.65 -17.17 -22.22
CA MET A 677 6.11 -16.50 -21.02
C MET A 677 7.31 -15.62 -21.35
N PRO A 678 7.16 -14.28 -21.38
CA PRO A 678 8.24 -13.36 -21.69
C PRO A 678 9.21 -13.21 -20.51
N VAL A 679 10.50 -13.07 -20.83
CA VAL A 679 11.57 -12.66 -19.93
C VAL A 679 12.23 -11.41 -20.51
N PHE A 680 12.11 -10.29 -19.79
CA PHE A 680 12.73 -9.02 -20.18
C PHE A 680 13.94 -8.76 -19.30
N PHE A 681 15.12 -8.56 -19.88
CA PHE A 681 16.38 -8.47 -19.15
C PHE A 681 17.42 -7.58 -19.86
N TYR A 682 18.48 -7.21 -19.15
CA TYR A 682 19.70 -6.59 -19.68
C TYR A 682 20.92 -7.07 -18.90
N LEU A 683 22.11 -6.93 -19.50
CA LEU A 683 23.39 -7.11 -18.80
C LEU A 683 23.89 -5.75 -18.35
N ASP A 684 24.23 -5.60 -17.07
CA ASP A 684 24.69 -4.33 -16.53
C ASP A 684 26.01 -3.87 -17.19
N PRO A 685 26.13 -2.61 -17.67
CA PRO A 685 27.35 -2.07 -18.28
C PRO A 685 28.62 -2.26 -17.46
N ASP A 686 28.53 -2.32 -16.13
CA ASP A 686 29.67 -2.48 -15.23
C ASP A 686 30.39 -3.83 -15.42
N ILE A 687 29.75 -4.79 -16.10
CA ILE A 687 30.39 -6.07 -16.50
C ILE A 687 31.64 -5.87 -17.35
N VAL A 688 31.75 -4.73 -18.07
CA VAL A 688 32.91 -4.40 -18.92
C VAL A 688 34.11 -3.93 -18.08
N ASN A 689 33.83 -3.32 -16.92
CA ASN A 689 34.84 -2.72 -16.05
C ASN A 689 35.38 -3.70 -15.00
N ASP A 690 34.68 -4.81 -14.74
CA ASP A 690 35.12 -5.83 -13.81
C ASP A 690 36.17 -6.76 -14.44
N VAL A 691 37.35 -6.79 -13.82
CA VAL A 691 38.47 -7.65 -14.21
C VAL A 691 38.09 -9.14 -14.15
N ASN A 692 37.19 -9.53 -13.25
CA ASN A 692 36.72 -10.91 -13.11
C ASN A 692 35.80 -11.35 -14.26
N MET A 693 35.29 -10.41 -15.06
CA MET A 693 34.40 -10.68 -16.21
C MET A 693 35.14 -10.77 -17.54
N ARG A 694 36.48 -10.58 -17.54
CA ARG A 694 37.30 -10.70 -18.76
C ARG A 694 37.23 -12.12 -19.35
N GLY A 695 36.88 -12.21 -20.63
CA GLY A 695 36.78 -13.47 -21.36
C GLY A 695 35.42 -14.18 -21.24
N ILE A 696 34.44 -13.58 -20.55
CA ILE A 696 33.06 -14.08 -20.53
C ILE A 696 32.35 -13.65 -21.82
N GLU A 697 32.26 -14.57 -22.78
CA GLU A 697 31.56 -14.33 -24.05
C GLU A 697 30.15 -14.95 -24.08
N THR A 698 29.86 -15.88 -23.16
CA THR A 698 28.59 -16.62 -23.11
C THR A 698 28.03 -16.65 -21.69
N VAL A 699 26.74 -16.37 -21.57
CA VAL A 699 25.95 -16.39 -20.33
C VAL A 699 24.75 -17.28 -20.54
N THR A 700 24.57 -18.30 -19.71
CA THR A 700 23.41 -19.19 -19.79
C THR A 700 22.41 -18.83 -18.71
N LEU A 701 21.19 -18.52 -19.12
CA LEU A 701 20.04 -18.38 -18.24
C LEU A 701 19.26 -19.69 -18.22
N ASN A 702 19.30 -20.38 -17.09
CA ASN A 702 18.61 -21.64 -16.88
C ASN A 702 17.32 -21.39 -16.09
N TYR A 703 16.20 -21.92 -16.57
CA TYR A 703 14.94 -21.97 -15.83
C TYR A 703 14.56 -23.40 -15.50
N THR A 704 14.04 -23.60 -14.28
CA THR A 704 13.49 -24.89 -13.86
C THR A 704 12.10 -24.69 -13.27
N PHE A 705 11.10 -25.38 -13.85
CA PHE A 705 9.73 -25.38 -13.33
C PHE A 705 9.49 -26.55 -12.38
N PHE A 706 8.81 -26.26 -11.27
CA PHE A 706 8.39 -27.23 -10.28
C PHE A 706 6.88 -27.18 -10.11
N LYS A 707 6.25 -28.34 -9.89
CA LYS A 707 4.86 -28.39 -9.46
C LYS A 707 4.76 -27.71 -8.09
N ALA A 708 3.88 -26.73 -7.95
CA ALA A 708 3.61 -26.12 -6.66
C ALA A 708 3.12 -27.22 -5.70
N LYS A 709 3.88 -27.46 -4.63
CA LYS A 709 3.48 -28.38 -3.58
C LYS A 709 2.82 -27.56 -2.49
N TYR A 710 1.59 -27.89 -2.19
CA TYR A 710 0.89 -27.38 -1.02
C TYR A 710 1.01 -28.43 0.08
N ASP A 711 1.24 -28.01 1.32
CA ASP A 711 1.12 -28.93 2.45
C ASP A 711 -0.36 -29.29 2.69
N ASP A 712 -0.62 -30.22 3.63
CA ASP A 712 -1.98 -30.70 3.94
C ASP A 712 -2.93 -29.58 4.44
N ASN A 713 -2.38 -28.37 4.67
CA ASN A 713 -3.10 -27.16 5.09
C ASN A 713 -3.22 -26.12 3.96
N GLY A 714 -2.88 -26.46 2.72
CA GLY A 714 -3.02 -25.60 1.55
C GLY A 714 -1.95 -24.50 1.43
N LYS A 715 -0.84 -24.57 2.19
CA LYS A 715 0.23 -23.57 2.15
C LYS A 715 1.30 -23.93 1.12
N PHE A 716 1.70 -22.97 0.29
CA PHE A 716 2.76 -23.15 -0.71
C PHE A 716 4.10 -23.53 -0.05
N LYS A 717 4.67 -24.66 -0.45
CA LYS A 717 6.00 -25.12 -0.05
C LYS A 717 6.96 -24.89 -1.21
N ALA A 718 7.87 -23.93 -1.03
CA ALA A 718 8.90 -23.64 -2.01
C ALA A 718 9.73 -24.91 -2.34
N PRO A 719 10.07 -25.17 -3.62
CA PRO A 719 10.93 -26.29 -3.98
C PRO A 719 12.30 -26.13 -3.32
N VAL A 720 12.71 -27.12 -2.53
CA VAL A 720 14.10 -27.18 -2.01
C VAL A 720 14.99 -27.67 -3.16
N PRO A 721 16.12 -27.02 -3.47
CA PRO A 721 17.02 -27.49 -4.52
C PRO A 721 17.53 -28.90 -4.20
N PHE A 722 17.71 -29.73 -5.23
CA PHE A 722 18.25 -31.09 -5.13
C PHE A 722 19.51 -31.10 -4.25
N ARG A 723 19.45 -31.77 -3.09
CA ARG A 723 20.65 -32.29 -2.44
C ARG A 723 21.06 -33.53 -3.24
N GLU A 724 22.22 -33.51 -3.88
CA GLU A 724 22.86 -34.74 -4.35
C GLU A 724 22.97 -35.69 -3.14
N SER A 725 22.34 -36.84 -3.27
CA SER A 725 22.47 -37.92 -2.30
C SER A 725 23.77 -38.67 -2.55
N ALA A 726 24.81 -38.34 -1.78
CA ALA A 726 25.84 -39.24 -1.20
C ALA A 726 27.06 -38.43 -0.77
#